data_AF-A0A7I4AXX0-F1
#
_entry.id   AF-A0A7I4AXX0-F1
#
_cell.length_a   1.000
_cell.length_b   1.000
_cell.length_c   1.000
_cell.angle_alpha   90.00
_cell.angle_beta   90.00
_cell.angle_gamma   90.00
#
_symmetry.space_group_name_H-M   'P 1'
#
loop_
_entity.id
_entity.type
_entity.pdbx_description
1 polymer ?
#
loop_
_entity_poly.entity_id
_entity_poly.type
_entity_poly.pdbx_seq_one_letter_code
_entity_poly.pdbx_strand_id
1 'polypeptide(L)'
;MKVANSLRLWSKWFLFLEILASLAIFTTSENSLIRQPASQSISSSSSEDRNSWRPDVKPPWRANVKLNGNPPRCEASQMRYDPECYSKLANQSVGCESDLGGVGSLDSFCRLRSSVVLGTTSLIVGAGTLEIDHHVSLACPTAGCEIVVLLSGNLILGPDSSISGGSLTIQAENVTVLDRSSITSTASAGDPPIGTSGTPSNTEGAGGGHGGRGASCERSEDKDQRDTWGGDTYSWETLTAPWSHGSRGGTTEERDLDLGGAGGGRIAITTVELNLNGVIEANGGSVGLHGGGGSGGSIIISARNIDGKDGTISASGGSGRGGGGGGRVAVLYERLHGVDIFSNGGDSLACPQNAGSAGTHFDVKTQSLIISNNNKKSRTDTVLYSFPVRPLWSSVVLKESARVGVPMQWSRIQVAGAVRLMSNSLLNFGTQFSSSELELISGDFVMDNSTLLVYGALRLTANMLSLTNSLIDIVAALDELTIATSVVEASNLACIRGGSTIRSNANLGVHGQGLLELQGARDSIMAQRLFISLFFNVIIGPGASLRAPLENDSSIQARITSMYCNEPFCPTEVLSPSEDCTLNVLSPFTLQICRVEDVSIYGEVSGSVVHIQRARNIAVNREGVLTASGLGCVEGLGVGNVRQGGAGGGGGHGSNGGSGVLDGMKSEGGASYGNKEMPCELGSGGGNPGAGSSTAGGGLIVVGSMEHPVSMLDVCGVVAADGESSTRADPVEAQLGGGPGGGSGGSLLLFLQTMTLRNGSILSTAGGQGGAVGGGGGAGGRIHFHWADIPTGEDYVPIATVEGLIVTGGGEGSNDGLKGGDSNVSGKQCPRGLYGLYCVECPVGTYKNETGSSRELCRECPPLPPRAEHVYVRGGASKPTCPYQCISEKYRTPHCYTMLEDLIYTLGGPYLFILFLSSVMVILALMLSVARMKLVGNDDYSRTTVTPRGLHVEQSFPFLESLNEVLETTRVEESQRHVHRVYFMGCNSFNEPWHLPHSPPDQIADFVNGVAGRSCSGCRNLYTLNTITSVCVLAVPEHSTKG
;
A
#
# COMPACT_ATOMS: atom_id res chain seq x y z
N MET A 1 54.77 -53.84 -42.71
CA MET A 1 54.29 -53.42 -41.38
C MET A 1 52.77 -53.64 -41.32
N LYS A 2 52.13 -54.66 -40.71
CA LYS A 2 52.45 -55.71 -39.73
C LYS A 2 53.41 -55.35 -38.59
N VAL A 3 52.91 -55.49 -37.36
CA VAL A 3 53.65 -55.72 -36.10
C VAL A 3 54.75 -54.70 -35.78
N ALA A 4 54.39 -53.65 -35.04
CA ALA A 4 55.32 -52.79 -34.31
C ALA A 4 54.66 -52.04 -33.13
N ASN A 5 53.45 -51.49 -33.31
CA ASN A 5 52.82 -50.57 -32.33
C ASN A 5 51.83 -51.22 -31.34
N SER A 6 51.51 -52.51 -31.45
CA SER A 6 50.56 -53.19 -30.53
C SER A 6 51.15 -53.54 -29.15
N LEU A 7 52.35 -53.04 -28.82
CA LEU A 7 53.14 -53.43 -27.63
C LEU A 7 53.41 -52.27 -26.65
N ARG A 8 52.72 -51.12 -26.80
CA ARG A 8 52.81 -49.98 -25.85
C ARG A 8 51.48 -49.51 -25.23
N LEU A 9 50.34 -50.15 -25.56
CA LEU A 9 49.05 -49.86 -24.91
C LEU A 9 48.72 -50.82 -23.75
N TRP A 10 49.24 -52.04 -23.76
CA TRP A 10 48.89 -53.08 -22.77
C TRP A 10 49.58 -52.92 -21.40
N SER A 11 50.61 -52.07 -21.28
CA SER A 11 51.28 -51.79 -20.00
C SER A 11 50.62 -50.68 -19.17
N LYS A 12 49.60 -49.99 -19.69
CA LYS A 12 48.87 -48.92 -18.96
C LYS A 12 47.47 -49.32 -18.47
N TRP A 13 46.94 -50.47 -18.90
CA TRP A 13 45.66 -50.99 -18.41
C TRP A 13 45.80 -51.84 -17.14
N PHE A 14 46.94 -52.51 -16.93
CA PHE A 14 47.17 -53.34 -15.73
C PHE A 14 47.56 -52.55 -14.46
N LEU A 15 47.84 -51.26 -14.56
CA LEU A 15 48.24 -50.44 -13.39
C LEU A 15 47.08 -49.71 -12.71
N PHE A 16 45.86 -49.85 -13.21
CA PHE A 16 44.68 -49.10 -12.72
C PHE A 16 43.64 -49.98 -12.00
N LEU A 17 43.90 -51.29 -11.88
CA LEU A 17 42.95 -52.26 -11.29
C LEU A 17 43.37 -52.84 -9.92
N GLU A 18 44.58 -52.57 -9.42
CA GLU A 18 45.03 -53.05 -8.09
C GLU A 18 44.82 -52.03 -6.95
N ILE A 19 44.50 -50.76 -7.24
CA ILE A 19 44.55 -49.66 -6.25
C ILE A 19 43.16 -49.39 -5.59
N LEU A 20 42.10 -50.12 -5.98
CA LEU A 20 40.72 -49.93 -5.49
C LEU A 20 40.17 -51.13 -4.69
N ALA A 21 41.02 -51.85 -3.95
CA ALA A 21 40.60 -53.02 -3.17
C ALA A 21 41.37 -53.20 -1.83
N SER A 22 41.34 -52.19 -0.93
CA SER A 22 41.68 -52.39 0.50
C SER A 22 41.07 -51.31 1.42
N LEU A 23 40.78 -51.73 2.67
CA LEU A 23 40.18 -50.96 3.77
C LEU A 23 41.14 -49.85 4.27
N ALA A 24 40.77 -48.69 4.84
CA ALA A 24 39.69 -48.30 5.79
C ALA A 24 39.97 -48.64 7.28
N ILE A 25 39.49 -47.76 8.19
CA ILE A 25 39.35 -47.89 9.68
C ILE A 25 40.52 -47.41 10.60
N PHE A 26 40.29 -46.26 11.30
CA PHE A 26 40.71 -45.86 12.69
C PHE A 26 42.22 -45.55 13.00
N THR A 27 42.68 -44.73 14.00
CA THR A 27 42.11 -43.65 14.88
C THR A 27 43.22 -42.87 15.67
N THR A 28 42.83 -41.80 16.42
CA THR A 28 43.40 -41.25 17.72
C THR A 28 44.55 -40.21 17.78
N SER A 29 44.55 -39.44 18.89
CA SER A 29 45.53 -38.46 19.44
C SER A 29 45.60 -37.08 18.75
N GLU A 30 44.85 -36.05 19.19
CA GLU A 30 45.05 -35.17 20.38
C GLU A 30 46.26 -34.21 20.34
N ASN A 31 45.99 -32.89 20.25
CA ASN A 31 46.18 -31.99 21.41
C ASN A 31 45.51 -30.59 21.29
N SER A 32 45.41 -29.94 22.45
CA SER A 32 44.98 -28.54 22.77
C SER A 32 45.17 -27.44 21.69
N LEU A 33 44.35 -26.38 21.62
CA LEU A 33 44.18 -25.36 22.68
C LEU A 33 42.90 -24.49 22.56
N ILE A 34 42.54 -23.79 23.64
CA ILE A 34 41.30 -22.99 23.79
C ILE A 34 41.60 -21.47 23.74
N ARG A 35 40.80 -20.69 22.98
CA ARG A 35 40.40 -19.32 23.38
C ARG A 35 39.14 -18.82 22.66
N GLN A 36 38.48 -17.83 23.27
CA GLN A 36 37.12 -17.36 22.97
C GLN A 36 37.09 -16.11 22.07
N PRO A 37 35.94 -15.80 21.42
CA PRO A 37 35.70 -14.48 20.82
C PRO A 37 35.66 -13.37 21.88
N ALA A 38 36.05 -12.16 21.50
CA ALA A 38 36.11 -11.01 22.40
C ALA A 38 34.77 -10.25 22.49
N SER A 39 34.04 -10.45 23.59
CA SER A 39 32.99 -9.53 24.04
C SER A 39 33.60 -8.32 24.75
N GLN A 40 33.18 -7.10 24.41
CA GLN A 40 33.51 -5.90 25.20
C GLN A 40 32.27 -5.36 25.93
N SER A 41 32.07 -5.85 27.14
CA SER A 41 31.31 -5.16 28.20
C SER A 41 32.31 -4.41 29.10
N ILE A 42 32.17 -3.09 29.22
CA ILE A 42 32.94 -2.29 30.20
C ILE A 42 31.98 -1.94 31.34
N SER A 43 32.31 -2.39 32.54
CA SER A 43 31.48 -2.20 33.75
C SER A 43 32.23 -1.42 34.83
N SER A 44 31.61 -0.32 35.26
CA SER A 44 31.64 0.24 36.63
C SER A 44 32.98 0.31 37.40
N SER A 45 33.36 1.54 37.78
CA SER A 45 33.81 1.81 39.15
C SER A 45 32.81 2.77 39.81
N SER A 46 32.44 2.49 41.06
CA SER A 46 31.41 3.21 41.80
C SER A 46 32.01 4.14 42.85
N SER A 47 31.55 5.38 42.89
CA SER A 47 31.59 6.24 44.08
C SER A 47 30.16 6.68 44.39
N GLU A 48 29.69 6.44 45.61
CA GLU A 48 28.36 6.89 46.04
C GLU A 48 28.30 8.41 46.10
N ASP A 49 27.25 9.01 45.54
CA ASP A 49 26.82 10.35 45.92
C ASP A 49 25.28 10.39 45.95
N ARG A 50 24.72 11.02 46.98
CA ARG A 50 23.28 10.97 47.28
C ARG A 50 22.57 12.24 46.84
N ASN A 51 21.29 12.12 46.51
CA ASN A 51 20.30 13.20 46.46
C ASN A 51 20.57 14.39 45.49
N SER A 52 20.28 14.21 44.20
CA SER A 52 19.39 15.19 43.53
C SER A 52 18.65 14.58 42.33
N TRP A 53 17.32 14.60 42.34
CA TRP A 53 16.50 14.14 41.21
C TRP A 53 16.28 15.33 40.27
N ARG A 54 17.13 15.45 39.24
CA ARG A 54 17.12 16.58 38.28
C ARG A 54 16.56 16.14 36.92
N PRO A 55 15.29 16.44 36.58
CA PRO A 55 14.86 16.37 35.19
C PRO A 55 15.56 17.47 34.38
N ASP A 56 16.43 17.10 33.45
CA ASP A 56 17.06 18.03 32.49
C ASP A 56 16.21 18.13 31.21
N VAL A 57 15.09 18.85 31.34
CA VAL A 57 14.27 19.27 30.18
C VAL A 57 14.60 20.72 29.87
N LYS A 58 15.34 20.94 28.77
CA LYS A 58 15.40 22.25 28.11
C LYS A 58 14.24 22.33 27.12
N PRO A 59 13.33 23.31 27.23
CA PRO A 59 12.32 23.49 26.20
C PRO A 59 12.98 23.93 24.88
N PRO A 60 12.58 23.38 23.73
CA PRO A 60 12.76 24.08 22.45
C PRO A 60 11.88 25.34 22.43
N TRP A 61 12.13 26.23 21.46
CA TRP A 61 11.36 27.45 21.21
C TRP A 61 11.45 28.54 22.30
N ARG A 62 12.40 29.46 22.14
CA ARG A 62 12.26 30.83 22.66
C ARG A 62 11.50 31.67 21.63
N ALA A 63 10.34 32.19 21.99
CA ALA A 63 9.71 33.27 21.22
C ALA A 63 10.62 34.52 21.28
N ASN A 64 10.94 35.11 20.11
CA ASN A 64 11.85 36.25 20.00
C ASN A 64 11.17 37.61 20.32
N VAL A 65 10.52 37.71 21.48
CA VAL A 65 10.00 38.98 22.00
C VAL A 65 11.16 39.76 22.66
N LYS A 66 11.57 40.86 22.03
CA LYS A 66 12.51 41.82 22.64
C LYS A 66 11.80 42.61 23.75
N LEU A 67 11.74 42.03 24.95
CA LEU A 67 11.43 42.76 26.16
C LEU A 67 12.55 43.77 26.47
N ASN A 68 12.28 45.05 26.23
CA ASN A 68 13.13 46.13 26.73
C ASN A 68 13.13 46.11 28.27
N GLY A 69 14.28 46.42 28.86
CA GLY A 69 14.63 45.98 30.22
C GLY A 69 13.64 46.37 31.32
N ASN A 70 13.12 45.34 31.99
CA ASN A 70 12.59 45.37 33.36
C ASN A 70 12.98 44.04 34.05
N PRO A 71 13.11 43.99 35.38
CA PRO A 71 13.45 42.75 36.10
C PRO A 71 12.32 41.71 35.97
N PRO A 72 12.63 40.41 36.08
CA PRO A 72 11.65 39.34 35.88
C PRO A 72 10.55 39.40 36.94
N ARG A 73 9.29 39.35 36.48
CA ARG A 73 8.16 38.96 37.34
C ARG A 73 8.22 37.45 37.59
N CYS A 74 7.84 37.02 38.78
CA CYS A 74 7.44 35.63 38.99
C CYS A 74 6.22 35.35 38.10
N GLU A 75 6.37 34.45 37.14
CA GLU A 75 5.30 34.05 36.22
C GLU A 75 4.78 32.67 36.64
N ALA A 76 3.49 32.58 37.00
CA ALA A 76 2.87 31.35 37.52
C ALA A 76 2.80 30.19 36.50
N SER A 77 3.24 30.44 35.26
CA SER A 77 3.33 29.50 34.13
C SER A 77 4.62 28.65 34.10
N GLN A 78 5.59 28.90 34.98
CA GLN A 78 6.89 28.20 34.93
C GLN A 78 6.87 26.86 35.68
N MET A 79 7.17 25.76 34.97
CA MET A 79 7.25 24.39 35.50
C MET A 79 8.41 24.13 36.50
N ARG A 80 9.09 25.16 37.02
CA ARG A 80 10.21 24.99 37.96
C ARG A 80 10.41 26.22 38.83
N TYR A 81 10.61 26.00 40.13
CA TYR A 81 10.70 27.06 41.12
C TYR A 81 12.09 27.69 41.24
N ASP A 82 12.11 29.02 41.38
CA ASP A 82 13.23 29.78 41.94
C ASP A 82 12.98 29.97 43.46
N PRO A 83 13.91 29.55 44.34
CA PRO A 83 13.83 29.81 45.78
C PRO A 83 13.66 31.30 46.13
N GLU A 84 14.18 32.22 45.31
CA GLU A 84 14.05 33.66 45.50
C GLU A 84 12.65 34.19 45.12
N CYS A 85 11.81 33.37 44.49
CA CYS A 85 10.40 33.68 44.23
C CYS A 85 9.49 33.24 45.39
N TYR A 86 9.76 32.08 45.99
CA TYR A 86 9.00 31.53 47.13
C TYR A 86 8.91 32.54 48.30
N SER A 87 10.03 33.16 48.66
CA SER A 87 10.08 34.15 49.75
C SER A 87 9.31 35.44 49.45
N LYS A 88 9.09 35.78 48.17
CA LYS A 88 8.30 36.95 47.76
C LYS A 88 6.80 36.63 47.77
N LEU A 89 6.42 35.42 47.35
CA LEU A 89 5.04 34.93 47.34
C LEU A 89 4.53 34.60 48.75
N ALA A 90 5.35 34.07 49.65
CA ALA A 90 4.96 33.78 51.03
C ALA A 90 4.45 35.02 51.78
N ASN A 91 5.04 36.19 51.54
CA ASN A 91 4.59 37.48 52.10
C ASN A 91 3.23 37.98 51.56
N GLN A 92 2.67 37.30 50.55
CA GLN A 92 1.36 37.58 49.94
C GLN A 92 0.39 36.40 50.15
N SER A 93 0.80 35.37 50.91
CA SER A 93 -0.06 34.23 51.24
C SER A 93 -1.14 34.62 52.23
N VAL A 94 -2.31 33.99 52.10
CA VAL A 94 -3.31 33.93 53.17
C VAL A 94 -2.76 33.10 54.34
N GLY A 95 -3.15 33.42 55.57
CA GLY A 95 -2.77 32.67 56.77
C GLY A 95 -3.78 31.57 57.14
N CYS A 96 -3.27 30.48 57.73
CA CYS A 96 -4.10 29.33 58.12
C CYS A 96 -5.23 29.71 59.09
N GLU A 97 -4.91 30.37 60.20
CA GLU A 97 -5.90 30.70 61.25
C GLU A 97 -6.60 32.04 60.99
N SER A 98 -5.92 33.00 60.36
CA SER A 98 -6.41 34.36 60.13
C SER A 98 -7.42 34.46 58.98
N ASP A 99 -7.17 33.75 57.89
CA ASP A 99 -7.86 33.96 56.60
C ASP A 99 -8.57 32.70 56.11
N LEU A 100 -7.98 31.51 56.35
CA LEU A 100 -8.61 30.22 56.05
C LEU A 100 -9.44 29.65 57.22
N GLY A 101 -9.42 30.27 58.41
CA GLY A 101 -10.15 29.78 59.59
C GLY A 101 -9.77 28.37 60.04
N GLY A 102 -8.60 27.88 59.63
CA GLY A 102 -8.07 26.57 59.98
C GLY A 102 -7.39 26.54 61.35
N VAL A 103 -6.74 25.43 61.64
CA VAL A 103 -5.92 25.23 62.85
C VAL A 103 -4.48 24.95 62.46
N GLY A 104 -3.52 25.70 63.02
CA GLY A 104 -2.08 25.52 62.81
C GLY A 104 -1.47 26.52 61.83
N SER A 105 -0.52 26.09 61.01
CA SER A 105 0.22 26.97 60.09
C SER A 105 0.54 26.26 58.77
N LEU A 106 0.51 27.00 57.66
CA LEU A 106 0.91 26.51 56.34
C LEU A 106 2.38 26.07 56.30
N ASP A 107 3.24 26.57 57.19
CA ASP A 107 4.66 26.17 57.29
C ASP A 107 4.90 24.87 58.07
N SER A 108 3.87 24.26 58.66
CA SER A 108 4.00 22.99 59.38
C SER A 108 2.83 22.06 59.09
N PHE A 109 1.66 22.39 59.62
CA PHE A 109 0.42 21.67 59.39
C PHE A 109 -0.77 22.62 59.53
N CYS A 110 -1.59 22.75 58.50
CA CYS A 110 -2.82 23.52 58.49
C CYS A 110 -4.00 22.58 58.22
N ARG A 111 -4.99 22.54 59.12
CA ARG A 111 -6.23 21.75 58.95
C ARG A 111 -7.44 22.66 58.82
N LEU A 112 -8.15 22.58 57.69
CA LEU A 112 -9.42 23.30 57.47
C LEU A 112 -10.59 22.44 57.93
N ARG A 113 -11.43 22.96 58.83
CA ARG A 113 -12.60 22.27 59.43
C ARG A 113 -13.96 22.84 59.04
N SER A 114 -13.96 23.92 58.26
CA SER A 114 -15.14 24.66 57.84
C SER A 114 -14.88 25.22 56.46
N SER A 115 -15.89 25.22 55.59
CA SER A 115 -15.73 25.73 54.23
C SER A 115 -15.31 27.20 54.19
N VAL A 116 -14.44 27.53 53.25
CA VAL A 116 -13.82 28.85 53.08
C VAL A 116 -14.22 29.41 51.73
N VAL A 117 -14.68 30.66 51.71
CA VAL A 117 -14.95 31.40 50.46
C VAL A 117 -13.78 32.34 50.17
N LEU A 118 -13.09 32.10 49.07
CA LEU A 118 -11.87 32.79 48.65
C LEU A 118 -12.15 34.00 47.74
N GLY A 119 -11.19 34.94 47.71
CA GLY A 119 -11.21 36.11 46.84
C GLY A 119 -10.77 35.82 45.39
N THR A 120 -10.87 36.82 44.52
CA THR A 120 -10.63 36.71 43.06
C THR A 120 -9.24 36.22 42.67
N THR A 121 -8.24 36.47 43.52
CA THR A 121 -6.90 35.90 43.45
C THR A 121 -6.50 35.55 44.87
N SER A 122 -6.26 34.27 45.14
CA SER A 122 -5.97 33.75 46.48
C SER A 122 -4.75 32.85 46.45
N LEU A 123 -3.76 33.17 47.29
CA LEU A 123 -2.43 32.56 47.30
C LEU A 123 -2.22 31.83 48.62
N ILE A 124 -1.90 30.54 48.58
CA ILE A 124 -1.70 29.66 49.72
C ILE A 124 -0.29 29.06 49.61
N VAL A 125 0.67 29.62 50.33
CA VAL A 125 2.09 29.23 50.30
C VAL A 125 2.50 28.70 51.68
N GLY A 126 3.29 27.62 51.72
CA GLY A 126 3.85 27.15 52.99
C GLY A 126 4.80 25.97 52.88
N ALA A 127 5.69 25.84 53.87
CA ALA A 127 6.65 24.74 53.95
C ALA A 127 6.03 23.39 54.37
N GLY A 128 4.80 23.40 54.90
CA GLY A 128 4.14 22.28 55.55
C GLY A 128 3.08 21.56 54.71
N THR A 129 2.13 20.94 55.41
CA THR A 129 1.00 20.19 54.82
C THR A 129 -0.32 20.93 55.02
N LEU A 130 -1.17 20.95 53.99
CA LEU A 130 -2.56 21.40 54.05
C LEU A 130 -3.50 20.19 53.99
N GLU A 131 -4.35 20.03 55.01
CA GLU A 131 -5.40 19.02 55.07
C GLU A 131 -6.78 19.70 55.09
N ILE A 132 -7.61 19.33 54.12
CA ILE A 132 -9.01 19.74 54.05
C ILE A 132 -9.83 18.59 54.65
N ASP A 133 -10.49 18.83 55.78
CA ASP A 133 -11.22 17.79 56.53
C ASP A 133 -12.48 17.33 55.77
N HIS A 134 -13.10 16.24 56.20
CA HIS A 134 -14.28 15.67 55.55
C HIS A 134 -15.44 16.67 55.40
N HIS A 135 -16.10 16.66 54.23
CA HIS A 135 -17.15 17.62 53.83
C HIS A 135 -16.75 19.12 53.80
N VAL A 136 -15.48 19.48 53.92
CA VAL A 136 -15.01 20.88 53.85
C VAL A 136 -14.73 21.29 52.40
N SER A 137 -15.09 22.53 52.03
CA SER A 137 -14.87 23.07 50.67
C SER A 137 -14.10 24.40 50.69
N LEU A 138 -13.07 24.48 49.84
CA LEU A 138 -12.24 25.67 49.60
C LEU A 138 -12.63 26.26 48.24
N ALA A 139 -13.56 27.23 48.25
CA ALA A 139 -14.28 27.63 47.05
C ALA A 139 -14.08 29.12 46.71
N CYS A 140 -13.79 29.43 45.46
CA CYS A 140 -13.95 30.77 44.89
C CYS A 140 -15.10 30.75 43.86
N PRO A 141 -16.21 31.48 44.08
CA PRO A 141 -17.39 31.43 43.22
C PRO A 141 -17.34 32.35 42.00
N THR A 142 -16.30 33.18 41.86
CA THR A 142 -16.18 34.16 40.77
C THR A 142 -15.61 33.51 39.52
N ALA A 143 -16.32 33.62 38.39
CA ALA A 143 -15.85 33.13 37.09
C ALA A 143 -14.41 33.60 36.78
N GLY A 144 -13.53 32.68 36.40
CA GLY A 144 -12.13 32.96 36.07
C GLY A 144 -11.17 33.19 37.24
N CYS A 145 -11.64 33.24 38.49
CA CYS A 145 -10.78 33.55 39.64
C CYS A 145 -9.66 32.52 39.88
N GLU A 146 -8.56 32.98 40.48
CA GLU A 146 -7.31 32.24 40.57
C GLU A 146 -7.03 31.79 42.02
N ILE A 147 -6.82 30.49 42.21
CA ILE A 147 -6.36 29.89 43.48
C ILE A 147 -5.01 29.22 43.22
N VAL A 148 -3.98 29.65 43.96
CA VAL A 148 -2.61 29.17 43.80
C VAL A 148 -2.12 28.55 45.10
N VAL A 149 -1.97 27.22 45.11
CA VAL A 149 -1.52 26.41 46.26
C VAL A 149 -0.08 25.96 46.02
N LEU A 150 0.83 26.31 46.92
CA LEU A 150 2.28 26.19 46.76
C LEU A 150 2.91 25.67 48.05
N LEU A 151 2.88 24.35 48.20
CA LEU A 151 3.32 23.64 49.39
C LEU A 151 4.65 22.94 49.16
N SER A 152 5.54 22.98 50.16
CA SER A 152 6.73 22.13 50.18
C SER A 152 6.46 20.75 50.76
N GLY A 153 5.37 20.58 51.52
CA GLY A 153 4.83 19.30 51.97
C GLY A 153 3.60 18.88 51.16
N ASN A 154 2.61 18.26 51.82
CA ASN A 154 1.52 17.55 51.15
C ASN A 154 0.23 18.39 51.01
N LEU A 155 -0.60 18.06 50.02
CA LEU A 155 -2.00 18.46 49.96
C LEU A 155 -2.89 17.22 50.14
N ILE A 156 -3.79 17.25 51.12
CA ILE A 156 -4.69 16.13 51.44
C ILE A 156 -6.13 16.62 51.43
N LEU A 157 -6.95 16.06 50.55
CA LEU A 157 -8.40 16.25 50.50
C LEU A 157 -9.07 15.06 51.20
N GLY A 158 -9.76 15.32 52.30
CA GLY A 158 -10.59 14.35 53.02
C GLY A 158 -11.78 13.86 52.18
N PRO A 159 -12.46 12.77 52.58
CA PRO A 159 -13.63 12.27 51.86
C PRO A 159 -14.72 13.35 51.72
N ASP A 160 -15.36 13.41 50.55
CA ASP A 160 -16.39 14.42 50.22
C ASP A 160 -15.94 15.90 50.35
N SER A 161 -14.64 16.20 50.47
CA SER A 161 -14.10 17.57 50.46
C SER A 161 -13.91 18.13 49.04
N SER A 162 -13.76 19.45 48.88
CA SER A 162 -13.47 20.01 47.55
C SER A 162 -12.61 21.27 47.52
N ILE A 163 -11.94 21.50 46.39
CA ILE A 163 -11.33 22.78 45.99
C ILE A 163 -12.01 23.23 44.70
N SER A 164 -12.54 24.46 44.64
CA SER A 164 -13.18 24.99 43.44
C SER A 164 -12.82 26.43 43.09
N GLY A 165 -12.60 26.70 41.79
CA GLY A 165 -12.23 28.03 41.27
C GLY A 165 -11.96 28.01 39.77
N GLY A 166 -11.87 29.18 39.13
CA GLY A 166 -11.75 29.31 37.67
C GLY A 166 -10.37 28.97 37.09
N SER A 167 -9.30 29.22 37.85
CA SER A 167 -7.92 28.81 37.55
C SER A 167 -7.30 28.25 38.84
N LEU A 168 -6.97 26.96 38.85
CA LEU A 168 -6.35 26.26 39.98
C LEU A 168 -4.91 25.89 39.64
N THR A 169 -3.95 26.40 40.39
CA THR A 169 -2.53 26.05 40.25
C THR A 169 -2.06 25.42 41.55
N ILE A 170 -1.72 24.13 41.53
CA ILE A 170 -1.38 23.34 42.71
C ILE A 170 0.03 22.77 42.55
N GLN A 171 0.90 23.06 43.51
CA GLN A 171 2.20 22.42 43.67
C GLN A 171 2.36 21.92 45.10
N ALA A 172 2.70 20.65 45.26
CA ALA A 172 2.91 19.98 46.55
C ALA A 172 3.84 18.78 46.38
N GLU A 173 4.54 18.34 47.43
CA GLU A 173 5.39 17.13 47.37
C GLU A 173 4.56 15.90 46.98
N ASN A 174 3.42 15.69 47.65
CA ASN A 174 2.43 14.67 47.31
C ASN A 174 1.02 15.28 47.36
N VAL A 175 0.13 14.83 46.47
CA VAL A 175 -1.29 15.24 46.43
C VAL A 175 -2.16 14.00 46.63
N THR A 176 -3.04 14.03 47.63
CA THR A 176 -3.99 12.94 47.93
C THR A 176 -5.42 13.44 47.83
N VAL A 177 -6.22 12.82 46.96
CA VAL A 177 -7.62 13.14 46.67
C VAL A 177 -8.45 11.91 46.97
N LEU A 178 -9.03 11.85 48.18
CA LEU A 178 -9.77 10.67 48.67
C LEU A 178 -11.17 10.53 48.05
N ASP A 179 -11.81 9.40 48.33
CA ASP A 179 -13.13 9.01 47.82
C ASP A 179 -14.15 10.16 47.84
N ARG A 180 -14.78 10.41 46.68
CA ARG A 180 -15.77 11.48 46.44
C ARG A 180 -15.29 12.92 46.64
N SER A 181 -14.01 13.16 46.93
CA SER A 181 -13.46 14.52 46.95
C SER A 181 -13.18 15.05 45.53
N SER A 182 -13.11 16.37 45.35
CA SER A 182 -12.94 16.98 44.03
C SER A 182 -12.02 18.20 43.98
N ILE A 183 -11.22 18.28 42.91
CA ILE A 183 -10.50 19.49 42.49
C ILE A 183 -11.16 19.97 41.20
N THR A 184 -12.05 20.96 41.27
CA THR A 184 -12.98 21.28 40.18
C THR A 184 -12.92 22.73 39.72
N SER A 185 -12.91 22.89 38.40
CA SER A 185 -13.00 24.15 37.66
C SER A 185 -14.19 24.10 36.68
N THR A 186 -15.13 23.17 36.91
CA THR A 186 -16.32 22.96 36.10
C THR A 186 -17.18 24.22 36.03
N ALA A 187 -17.60 24.60 34.82
CA ALA A 187 -18.40 25.80 34.51
C ALA A 187 -17.83 27.13 35.04
N SER A 188 -16.55 27.18 35.42
CA SER A 188 -15.94 28.29 36.17
C SER A 188 -14.96 29.13 35.32
N ALA A 189 -14.97 28.97 34.00
CA ALA A 189 -14.12 29.73 33.07
C ALA A 189 -14.24 31.25 33.23
N GLY A 190 -13.10 31.94 33.15
CA GLY A 190 -13.07 33.35 32.75
C GLY A 190 -13.12 33.48 31.23
N ASP A 191 -12.85 34.67 30.70
CA ASP A 191 -12.88 34.89 29.25
C ASP A 191 -11.87 34.00 28.49
N PRO A 192 -12.25 33.43 27.33
CA PRO A 192 -11.32 32.71 26.45
C PRO A 192 -10.31 33.68 25.79
N PRO A 193 -9.24 33.18 25.15
CA PRO A 193 -8.24 34.03 24.50
C PRO A 193 -8.86 34.98 23.46
N ILE A 194 -8.39 36.24 23.46
CA ILE A 194 -8.91 37.31 22.59
C ILE A 194 -8.79 36.92 21.11
N GLY A 195 -9.87 37.07 20.35
CA GLY A 195 -9.92 36.77 18.92
C GLY A 195 -10.23 35.31 18.56
N THR A 196 -10.52 34.45 19.56
CA THR A 196 -10.98 33.08 19.30
C THR A 196 -12.44 33.03 18.84
N SER A 197 -12.74 32.15 17.88
CA SER A 197 -14.10 31.80 17.45
C SER A 197 -14.73 30.66 18.28
N GLY A 198 -14.22 30.42 19.50
CA GLY A 198 -14.70 29.35 20.38
C GLY A 198 -16.07 29.58 20.99
N THR A 199 -16.53 30.85 21.08
CA THR A 199 -17.88 31.21 21.51
C THR A 199 -18.75 31.48 20.27
N PRO A 200 -19.87 30.76 20.06
CA PRO A 200 -20.75 30.98 18.91
C PRO A 200 -21.40 32.36 18.91
N SER A 201 -21.51 32.97 17.72
CA SER A 201 -22.11 34.29 17.51
C SER A 201 -23.58 34.26 17.09
N ASN A 202 -24.15 33.07 16.82
CA ASN A 202 -25.54 32.87 16.42
C ASN A 202 -26.46 32.56 17.62
N THR A 203 -27.67 33.11 17.62
CA THR A 203 -28.72 32.89 18.64
C THR A 203 -29.43 31.53 18.48
N GLU A 204 -28.70 30.51 18.02
CA GLU A 204 -29.21 29.17 17.79
C GLU A 204 -28.86 28.18 18.91
N GLY A 205 -28.20 28.62 19.98
CA GLY A 205 -27.82 27.74 21.10
C GLY A 205 -26.81 26.65 20.70
N ALA A 206 -25.90 26.95 19.77
CA ALA A 206 -24.80 26.05 19.43
C ALA A 206 -23.80 25.94 20.60
N GLY A 207 -23.13 24.80 20.76
CA GLY A 207 -22.15 24.57 21.82
C GLY A 207 -20.85 25.35 21.62
N GLY A 208 -20.16 25.65 22.71
CA GLY A 208 -18.82 26.27 22.68
C GLY A 208 -17.75 25.28 22.21
N GLY A 209 -16.63 25.77 21.68
CA GLY A 209 -15.47 24.96 21.26
C GLY A 209 -14.21 25.31 22.04
N HIS A 210 -13.24 24.39 22.07
CA HIS A 210 -11.90 24.64 22.63
C HIS A 210 -10.88 23.59 22.14
N GLY A 211 -10.92 22.39 22.71
CA GLY A 211 -10.10 21.25 22.30
C GLY A 211 -10.70 20.52 21.10
N GLY A 212 -12.03 20.30 21.16
CA GLY A 212 -12.89 19.94 20.04
C GLY A 212 -13.86 21.07 19.68
N ARG A 213 -14.48 20.98 18.50
CA ARG A 213 -15.57 21.89 18.09
C ARG A 213 -16.85 21.64 18.87
N GLY A 214 -17.60 22.71 19.13
CA GLY A 214 -18.96 22.61 19.65
C GLY A 214 -19.96 22.22 18.57
N ALA A 215 -21.05 21.56 18.94
CA ALA A 215 -22.11 21.16 18.01
C ALA A 215 -23.07 22.30 17.66
N SER A 216 -23.56 22.34 16.42
CA SER A 216 -24.69 23.17 16.01
C SER A 216 -25.90 22.31 15.63
N CYS A 217 -27.10 22.86 15.84
CA CYS A 217 -28.37 22.27 15.44
C CYS A 217 -29.20 23.32 14.67
N GLU A 218 -28.85 23.54 13.40
CA GLU A 218 -29.65 24.37 12.47
C GLU A 218 -31.08 23.84 12.33
N ARG A 219 -32.02 24.74 12.03
CA ARG A 219 -33.46 24.43 11.92
C ARG A 219 -33.94 23.87 10.57
N SER A 220 -33.08 23.82 9.55
CA SER A 220 -33.43 23.37 8.19
C SER A 220 -32.84 22.00 7.87
N GLU A 221 -33.67 21.07 7.41
CA GLU A 221 -33.24 19.72 7.02
C GLU A 221 -32.49 19.70 5.67
N ASP A 222 -32.71 20.71 4.81
CA ASP A 222 -32.13 20.82 3.45
C ASP A 222 -30.64 21.23 3.40
N LYS A 223 -29.98 21.41 4.56
CA LYS A 223 -28.55 21.77 4.63
C LYS A 223 -27.71 20.59 5.13
N ASP A 224 -26.62 20.34 4.43
CA ASP A 224 -25.64 19.32 4.80
C ASP A 224 -24.84 19.78 6.04
N GLN A 225 -25.20 19.25 7.21
CA GLN A 225 -24.63 19.58 8.52
C GLN A 225 -23.16 19.12 8.72
N ARG A 226 -22.42 18.90 7.63
CA ARG A 226 -20.97 18.63 7.65
C ARG A 226 -20.14 19.92 7.74
N ASP A 227 -20.67 21.04 7.25
CA ASP A 227 -19.98 22.34 7.23
C ASP A 227 -20.52 23.35 8.28
N THR A 228 -21.43 22.96 9.18
CA THR A 228 -21.99 23.83 10.22
C THR A 228 -21.70 23.35 11.64
N TRP A 229 -20.71 23.97 12.28
CA TRP A 229 -20.33 23.75 13.69
C TRP A 229 -20.75 24.94 14.58
N GLY A 230 -20.61 24.76 15.89
CA GLY A 230 -20.73 25.83 16.89
C GLY A 230 -19.41 26.55 17.08
N GLY A 231 -18.87 26.52 18.30
CA GLY A 231 -17.58 27.12 18.60
C GLY A 231 -16.41 26.36 17.98
N ASP A 232 -15.41 27.10 17.52
CA ASP A 232 -14.19 26.56 16.91
C ASP A 232 -13.13 26.14 17.92
N THR A 233 -12.13 25.38 17.45
CA THR A 233 -10.99 24.96 18.26
C THR A 233 -9.87 26.00 18.32
N TYR A 234 -9.19 26.11 19.46
CA TYR A 234 -8.05 27.02 19.66
C TYR A 234 -7.01 26.42 20.64
N SER A 235 -5.89 27.14 20.86
CA SER A 235 -4.77 26.69 21.71
C SER A 235 -4.18 25.33 21.30
N TRP A 236 -4.02 25.11 19.98
CA TRP A 236 -3.37 23.92 19.42
C TRP A 236 -1.86 23.89 19.72
N GLU A 237 -1.18 25.04 19.58
CA GLU A 237 0.28 25.15 19.75
C GLU A 237 0.76 24.80 21.17
N THR A 238 -0.13 24.91 22.16
CA THR A 238 0.12 24.59 23.57
C THR A 238 -0.37 23.20 23.98
N LEU A 239 -0.60 22.28 23.03
CA LEU A 239 -1.04 20.89 23.29
C LEU A 239 -0.26 20.14 24.39
N THR A 240 1.04 20.41 24.54
CA THR A 240 1.92 19.80 25.55
C THR A 240 1.81 20.42 26.94
N ALA A 241 1.21 21.61 27.06
CA ALA A 241 1.01 22.37 28.30
C ALA A 241 -0.19 23.34 28.14
N PRO A 242 -1.43 22.83 27.97
CA PRO A 242 -2.58 23.65 27.64
C PRO A 242 -2.99 24.53 28.83
N TRP A 243 -3.11 25.85 28.61
CA TRP A 243 -3.42 26.82 29.68
C TRP A 243 -4.49 27.84 29.27
N SER A 244 -5.62 27.36 28.76
CA SER A 244 -6.74 28.21 28.31
C SER A 244 -8.06 27.85 29.01
N HIS A 245 -8.86 28.86 29.34
CA HIS A 245 -10.27 28.63 29.66
C HIS A 245 -11.00 28.11 28.42
N GLY A 246 -12.01 27.26 28.62
CA GLY A 246 -12.98 26.91 27.59
C GLY A 246 -13.94 28.07 27.30
N SER A 247 -14.37 28.21 26.04
CA SER A 247 -15.44 29.13 25.64
C SER A 247 -16.82 28.67 26.12
N ARG A 248 -17.70 29.67 26.30
CA ARG A 248 -19.14 29.51 26.54
C ARG A 248 -19.86 28.97 25.28
N GLY A 249 -20.97 28.27 25.47
CA GLY A 249 -21.95 28.04 24.39
C GLY A 249 -22.70 29.31 23.98
N GLY A 250 -23.40 29.29 22.84
CA GLY A 250 -24.26 30.38 22.41
C GLY A 250 -25.60 30.42 23.17
N THR A 251 -26.23 31.58 23.26
CA THR A 251 -27.60 31.75 23.79
C THR A 251 -28.66 31.38 22.73
N THR A 252 -29.93 31.20 23.14
CA THR A 252 -31.08 31.14 22.21
C THR A 252 -31.93 32.41 22.19
N GLU A 253 -31.53 33.47 22.91
CA GLU A 253 -32.28 34.73 23.01
C GLU A 253 -31.45 35.93 22.51
N GLU A 254 -32.12 36.93 21.92
CA GLU A 254 -31.48 38.10 21.30
C GLU A 254 -31.22 39.27 22.26
N ARG A 255 -31.57 39.15 23.56
CA ARG A 255 -31.56 40.28 24.51
C ARG A 255 -31.07 39.87 25.90
N ASP A 256 -30.00 40.53 26.35
CA ASP A 256 -29.55 40.77 27.73
C ASP A 256 -29.35 39.56 28.69
N LEU A 257 -29.87 38.37 28.39
CA LEU A 257 -29.58 37.12 29.10
C LEU A 257 -28.74 36.19 28.20
N ASP A 258 -27.50 36.00 28.61
CA ASP A 258 -26.64 34.95 28.07
C ASP A 258 -26.99 33.60 28.73
N LEU A 259 -27.80 32.81 28.04
CA LEU A 259 -28.23 31.48 28.46
C LEU A 259 -27.21 30.37 28.09
N GLY A 260 -26.07 30.73 27.49
CA GLY A 260 -25.01 29.80 27.12
C GLY A 260 -24.27 29.22 28.33
N GLY A 261 -24.02 27.93 28.32
CA GLY A 261 -23.27 27.25 29.39
C GLY A 261 -21.83 27.75 29.46
N ALA A 262 -21.40 28.19 30.65
CA ALA A 262 -20.04 28.67 30.89
C ALA A 262 -18.99 27.57 30.61
N GLY A 263 -17.81 27.95 30.12
CA GLY A 263 -16.76 26.97 29.84
C GLY A 263 -16.14 26.36 31.10
N GLY A 264 -15.39 25.28 30.92
CA GLY A 264 -14.50 24.74 31.95
C GLY A 264 -13.27 25.63 32.14
N GLY A 265 -12.81 25.78 33.39
CA GLY A 265 -11.69 26.63 33.72
C GLY A 265 -10.32 26.00 33.46
N ARG A 266 -9.35 26.24 34.35
CA ARG A 266 -7.95 25.80 34.19
C ARG A 266 -7.46 25.08 35.44
N ILE A 267 -6.78 23.96 35.28
CA ILE A 267 -6.14 23.22 36.39
C ILE A 267 -4.70 22.87 36.02
N ALA A 268 -3.74 23.23 36.86
CA ALA A 268 -2.35 22.77 36.79
C ALA A 268 -1.99 22.08 38.11
N ILE A 269 -1.47 20.85 38.06
CA ILE A 269 -0.98 20.12 39.23
C ILE A 269 0.46 19.67 38.98
N THR A 270 1.39 20.02 39.89
CA THR A 270 2.78 19.56 39.86
C THR A 270 3.13 18.90 41.19
N THR A 271 3.47 17.61 41.17
CA THR A 271 3.73 16.83 42.38
C THR A 271 4.71 15.68 42.12
N VAL A 272 5.08 14.92 43.16
CA VAL A 272 5.86 13.68 43.01
C VAL A 272 4.92 12.48 42.91
N GLU A 273 4.01 12.33 43.87
CA GLU A 273 3.04 11.25 43.94
C GLU A 273 1.61 11.82 43.98
N LEU A 274 0.77 11.42 43.01
CA LEU A 274 -0.65 11.78 42.94
C LEU A 274 -1.50 10.55 43.26
N ASN A 275 -2.17 10.56 44.41
CA ASN A 275 -3.12 9.52 44.82
C ASN A 275 -4.55 10.02 44.57
N LEU A 276 -5.27 9.41 43.63
CA LEU A 276 -6.55 9.90 43.10
C LEU A 276 -7.66 8.84 43.17
N ASN A 277 -8.46 8.90 44.23
CA ASN A 277 -9.73 8.14 44.37
C ASN A 277 -10.96 9.05 44.24
N GLY A 278 -10.77 10.37 44.18
CA GLY A 278 -11.78 11.35 43.80
C GLY A 278 -11.64 11.80 42.34
N VAL A 279 -12.02 13.05 42.06
CA VAL A 279 -12.07 13.60 40.69
C VAL A 279 -11.29 14.90 40.52
N ILE A 280 -10.70 15.10 39.34
CA ILE A 280 -10.11 16.37 38.88
C ILE A 280 -10.89 16.80 37.63
N GLU A 281 -11.55 17.96 37.67
CA GLU A 281 -12.48 18.37 36.62
C GLU A 281 -12.28 19.79 36.09
N ALA A 282 -12.30 19.96 34.78
CA ALA A 282 -12.47 21.24 34.11
C ALA A 282 -13.59 21.14 33.07
N ASN A 283 -14.78 20.65 33.48
CA ASN A 283 -15.88 20.37 32.56
C ASN A 283 -16.64 21.64 32.14
N GLY A 284 -17.24 21.61 30.94
CA GLY A 284 -18.15 22.66 30.47
C GLY A 284 -19.49 22.65 31.20
N GLY A 285 -20.06 23.83 31.42
CA GLY A 285 -21.38 24.02 32.01
C GLY A 285 -22.52 23.54 31.11
N SER A 286 -23.52 22.89 31.71
CA SER A 286 -24.69 22.34 31.02
C SER A 286 -25.93 23.18 31.30
N VAL A 287 -26.72 23.50 30.26
CA VAL A 287 -27.83 24.49 30.33
C VAL A 287 -29.16 24.01 29.72
N GLY A 288 -29.23 22.76 29.29
CA GLY A 288 -30.46 22.21 28.72
C GLY A 288 -30.78 22.78 27.33
N LEU A 289 -32.05 22.88 26.96
CA LEU A 289 -32.48 23.35 25.63
C LEU A 289 -32.44 24.88 25.44
N HIS A 290 -32.15 25.65 26.49
CA HIS A 290 -32.20 27.12 26.51
C HIS A 290 -30.90 27.81 26.06
N GLY A 291 -29.85 27.04 25.80
CA GLY A 291 -28.55 27.54 25.34
C GLY A 291 -27.66 26.38 24.90
N GLY A 292 -26.52 26.70 24.30
CA GLY A 292 -25.48 25.72 24.00
C GLY A 292 -24.67 25.36 25.23
N GLY A 293 -24.17 24.13 25.29
CA GLY A 293 -23.26 23.70 26.34
C GLY A 293 -21.90 24.39 26.24
N GLY A 294 -21.28 24.67 27.39
CA GLY A 294 -19.92 25.20 27.46
C GLY A 294 -18.89 24.16 27.03
N SER A 295 -17.75 24.61 26.50
CA SER A 295 -16.64 23.69 26.18
C SER A 295 -15.85 23.28 27.42
N GLY A 296 -15.14 22.15 27.34
CA GLY A 296 -14.19 21.72 28.37
C GLY A 296 -12.98 22.67 28.45
N GLY A 297 -12.39 22.78 29.64
CA GLY A 297 -11.27 23.67 29.94
C GLY A 297 -9.88 23.12 29.60
N SER A 298 -8.87 23.54 30.37
CA SER A 298 -7.51 22.97 30.30
C SER A 298 -7.11 22.27 31.60
N ILE A 299 -6.45 21.11 31.48
CA ILE A 299 -5.81 20.39 32.60
C ILE A 299 -4.36 20.08 32.23
N ILE A 300 -3.42 20.44 33.11
CA ILE A 300 -2.01 20.01 33.06
C ILE A 300 -1.71 19.24 34.35
N ILE A 301 -1.19 18.02 34.24
CA ILE A 301 -0.72 17.24 35.41
C ILE A 301 0.72 16.79 35.18
N SER A 302 1.58 17.05 36.15
CA SER A 302 2.98 16.61 36.20
C SER A 302 3.21 15.86 37.50
N ALA A 303 3.44 14.56 37.40
CA ALA A 303 3.68 13.65 38.53
C ALA A 303 4.78 12.64 38.17
N ARG A 304 5.34 11.93 39.17
CA ARG A 304 6.08 10.69 38.90
C ARG A 304 5.12 9.52 38.80
N ASN A 305 4.27 9.33 39.81
CA ASN A 305 3.27 8.27 39.82
C ASN A 305 1.87 8.89 39.96
N ILE A 306 0.91 8.32 39.23
CA ILE A 306 -0.52 8.62 39.33
C ILE A 306 -1.22 7.30 39.65
N ASP A 307 -1.48 7.05 40.93
CA ASP A 307 -2.14 5.83 41.40
C ASP A 307 -3.55 6.19 41.90
N GLY A 308 -4.55 5.55 41.32
CA GLY A 308 -5.94 5.61 41.75
C GLY A 308 -6.53 4.22 41.86
N LYS A 309 -7.66 4.13 42.56
CA LYS A 309 -8.48 2.91 42.61
C LYS A 309 -9.61 2.95 41.57
N ASP A 310 -10.30 4.09 41.51
CA ASP A 310 -11.43 4.39 40.62
C ASP A 310 -11.39 5.89 40.24
N GLY A 311 -10.19 6.45 40.04
CA GLY A 311 -9.97 7.90 39.90
C GLY A 311 -10.37 8.46 38.54
N THR A 312 -10.73 9.76 38.48
CA THR A 312 -11.13 10.41 37.21
C THR A 312 -10.48 11.77 37.00
N ILE A 313 -10.00 12.02 35.79
CA ILE A 313 -9.60 13.34 35.27
C ILE A 313 -10.51 13.67 34.09
N SER A 314 -11.23 14.79 34.11
CA SER A 314 -12.18 15.14 33.03
C SER A 314 -12.11 16.61 32.60
N ALA A 315 -11.91 16.86 31.32
CA ALA A 315 -12.11 18.15 30.66
C ALA A 315 -13.19 18.02 29.57
N SER A 316 -14.35 17.49 29.93
CA SER A 316 -15.44 17.16 29.00
C SER A 316 -16.30 18.39 28.68
N GLY A 317 -16.91 18.42 27.50
CA GLY A 317 -17.88 19.44 27.12
C GLY A 317 -19.21 19.30 27.87
N GLY A 318 -19.88 20.43 28.12
CA GLY A 318 -21.20 20.48 28.75
C GLY A 318 -22.34 20.21 27.79
N SER A 319 -23.47 19.70 28.29
CA SER A 319 -24.64 19.33 27.50
C SER A 319 -25.64 20.49 27.37
N GLY A 320 -26.18 20.70 26.18
CA GLY A 320 -27.04 21.84 25.86
C GLY A 320 -27.87 21.61 24.60
N ARG A 321 -28.44 22.66 24.01
CA ARG A 321 -29.18 22.58 22.75
C ARG A 321 -28.30 21.97 21.65
N GLY A 322 -27.14 22.59 21.40
CA GLY A 322 -25.93 21.93 20.93
C GLY A 322 -24.96 21.70 22.11
N GLY A 323 -24.33 20.53 22.17
CA GLY A 323 -23.32 20.18 23.17
C GLY A 323 -21.98 20.86 22.90
N GLY A 324 -21.28 21.26 23.98
CA GLY A 324 -19.96 21.87 23.89
C GLY A 324 -18.87 20.86 23.50
N GLY A 325 -17.82 21.33 22.84
CA GLY A 325 -16.65 20.53 22.51
C GLY A 325 -15.81 20.20 23.75
N GLY A 326 -15.06 19.09 23.68
CA GLY A 326 -14.13 18.72 24.74
C GLY A 326 -12.96 19.71 24.89
N GLY A 327 -12.31 19.67 26.05
CA GLY A 327 -11.17 20.53 26.41
C GLY A 327 -9.81 19.95 26.01
N ARG A 328 -8.75 20.39 26.71
CA ARG A 328 -7.38 19.92 26.49
C ARG A 328 -6.75 19.40 27.79
N VAL A 329 -6.26 18.17 27.79
CA VAL A 329 -5.58 17.53 28.93
C VAL A 329 -4.16 17.18 28.51
N ALA A 330 -3.15 17.56 29.28
CA ALA A 330 -1.78 17.06 29.13
C ALA A 330 -1.30 16.42 30.43
N VAL A 331 -0.71 15.23 30.34
CA VAL A 331 -0.21 14.49 31.52
C VAL A 331 1.23 14.06 31.30
N LEU A 332 2.08 14.39 32.27
CA LEU A 332 3.45 13.89 32.40
C LEU A 332 3.51 12.96 33.62
N TYR A 333 3.80 11.69 33.39
CA TYR A 333 3.83 10.64 34.41
C TYR A 333 4.85 9.55 34.05
N GLU A 334 5.35 8.80 35.03
CA GLU A 334 6.16 7.60 34.81
C GLU A 334 5.35 6.30 34.94
N ARG A 335 4.36 6.29 35.85
CA ARG A 335 3.38 5.23 36.02
C ARG A 335 2.00 5.85 36.24
N LEU A 336 0.98 5.28 35.60
CA LEU A 336 -0.43 5.61 35.78
C LEU A 336 -1.20 4.30 35.96
N HIS A 337 -2.04 4.23 36.98
CA HIS A 337 -2.83 3.04 37.30
C HIS A 337 -4.18 3.44 37.92
N GLY A 338 -5.28 2.83 37.46
CA GLY A 338 -6.62 3.01 38.07
C GLY A 338 -7.16 4.45 38.03
N VAL A 339 -6.83 5.21 36.98
CA VAL A 339 -7.35 6.55 36.71
C VAL A 339 -7.79 6.65 35.25
N ASP A 340 -9.04 7.03 35.02
CA ASP A 340 -9.58 7.32 33.69
C ASP A 340 -9.43 8.80 33.32
N ILE A 341 -9.21 9.07 32.03
CA ILE A 341 -9.02 10.42 31.48
C ILE A 341 -10.05 10.69 30.38
N PHE A 342 -10.94 11.66 30.61
CA PHE A 342 -12.00 12.05 29.68
C PHE A 342 -11.78 13.45 29.10
N SER A 343 -11.97 13.55 27.79
CA SER A 343 -12.01 14.82 27.05
C SER A 343 -13.12 14.83 26.01
N ASN A 344 -14.18 14.04 26.17
CA ASN A 344 -15.26 13.94 25.18
C ASN A 344 -16.13 15.21 25.11
N GLY A 345 -16.87 15.38 24.03
CA GLY A 345 -17.88 16.43 23.91
C GLY A 345 -19.09 16.23 24.83
N GLY A 346 -19.86 17.29 25.00
CA GLY A 346 -21.18 17.29 25.65
C GLY A 346 -22.29 16.87 24.71
N ASP A 347 -23.46 16.56 25.27
CA ASP A 347 -24.60 16.03 24.53
C ASP A 347 -25.47 17.14 23.93
N SER A 348 -25.90 16.95 22.69
CA SER A 348 -26.79 17.86 21.97
C SER A 348 -28.25 17.42 22.10
N LEU A 349 -29.01 18.15 22.91
CA LEU A 349 -30.39 17.84 23.25
C LEU A 349 -31.38 18.13 22.11
N ALA A 350 -31.05 19.06 21.20
CA ALA A 350 -31.87 19.32 20.01
C ALA A 350 -31.45 18.50 18.78
N CYS A 351 -30.23 17.96 18.74
CA CYS A 351 -29.78 17.09 17.67
C CYS A 351 -28.92 15.91 18.20
N PRO A 352 -29.54 14.85 18.77
CA PRO A 352 -28.82 13.76 19.46
C PRO A 352 -27.85 12.91 18.61
N GLN A 353 -27.81 13.09 17.29
CA GLN A 353 -26.83 12.45 16.40
C GLN A 353 -25.60 13.35 16.12
N ASN A 354 -25.54 14.54 16.72
CA ASN A 354 -24.45 15.52 16.61
C ASN A 354 -24.08 16.05 18.00
N ALA A 355 -23.53 15.21 18.88
CA ALA A 355 -22.88 15.66 20.10
C ALA A 355 -21.69 16.60 19.80
N GLY A 356 -21.18 17.31 20.80
CA GLY A 356 -19.92 18.04 20.67
C GLY A 356 -18.77 17.11 20.29
N SER A 357 -17.75 17.66 19.64
CA SER A 357 -16.59 16.88 19.23
C SER A 357 -15.60 16.66 20.38
N ALA A 358 -14.74 15.66 20.22
CA ALA A 358 -13.74 15.28 21.20
C ALA A 358 -12.67 16.37 21.38
N GLY A 359 -12.26 16.57 22.61
CA GLY A 359 -11.04 17.28 23.00
C GLY A 359 -9.80 16.39 22.85
N THR A 360 -8.67 16.91 23.29
CA THR A 360 -7.35 16.28 23.11
C THR A 360 -6.72 15.89 24.45
N HIS A 361 -6.33 14.63 24.61
CA HIS A 361 -5.44 14.17 25.67
C HIS A 361 -4.02 13.96 25.10
N PHE A 362 -3.00 14.59 25.70
CA PHE A 362 -1.61 14.46 25.29
C PHE A 362 -0.73 13.87 26.40
N ASP A 363 -0.11 12.73 26.13
CA ASP A 363 0.91 12.14 27.00
C ASP A 363 2.27 12.77 26.69
N VAL A 364 2.79 13.54 27.64
CA VAL A 364 4.02 14.32 27.49
C VAL A 364 5.28 13.44 27.54
N LYS A 365 5.24 12.27 28.21
CA LYS A 365 6.39 11.35 28.30
C LYS A 365 6.52 10.50 27.04
N THR A 366 5.40 9.97 26.54
CA THR A 366 5.41 9.13 25.33
C THR A 366 5.29 9.94 24.05
N GLN A 367 4.93 11.23 24.12
CA GLN A 367 4.61 12.08 22.97
C GLN A 367 3.48 11.47 22.12
N SER A 368 2.40 11.08 22.78
CA SER A 368 1.21 10.46 22.17
C SER A 368 0.00 11.38 22.26
N LEU A 369 -0.70 11.59 21.15
CA LEU A 369 -1.97 12.31 21.10
C LEU A 369 -3.12 11.30 21.07
N ILE A 370 -4.01 11.38 22.05
CA ILE A 370 -5.19 10.52 22.20
C ILE A 370 -6.46 11.38 22.06
N ILE A 371 -7.39 10.94 21.22
CA ILE A 371 -8.68 11.58 20.99
C ILE A 371 -9.77 10.52 21.14
N SER A 372 -10.67 10.73 22.12
CA SER A 372 -11.85 9.90 22.36
C SER A 372 -13.09 10.77 22.50
N ASN A 373 -14.20 10.35 21.88
CA ASN A 373 -15.51 10.95 22.14
C ASN A 373 -16.41 10.08 23.03
N ASN A 374 -15.85 9.07 23.72
CA ASN A 374 -16.59 8.17 24.62
C ASN A 374 -17.86 7.57 23.97
N ASN A 375 -17.72 7.13 22.73
CA ASN A 375 -18.75 6.57 21.84
C ASN A 375 -19.88 7.54 21.44
N LYS A 376 -19.82 8.83 21.81
CA LYS A 376 -20.77 9.86 21.39
C LYS A 376 -20.64 10.17 19.90
N LYS A 377 -21.76 10.09 19.16
CA LYS A 377 -21.82 10.42 17.73
C LYS A 377 -21.78 11.92 17.52
N SER A 378 -20.82 12.40 16.72
CA SER A 378 -20.66 13.81 16.35
C SER A 378 -20.70 13.99 14.82
N ARG A 379 -21.29 15.09 14.35
CA ARG A 379 -21.11 15.60 12.98
C ARG A 379 -20.05 16.71 12.91
N THR A 380 -19.51 17.14 14.05
CA THR A 380 -18.44 18.14 14.18
C THR A 380 -17.08 17.52 14.48
N ASP A 381 -16.01 18.17 14.02
CA ASP A 381 -14.66 17.62 13.99
C ASP A 381 -13.74 18.18 15.08
N THR A 382 -12.90 17.33 15.66
CA THR A 382 -11.68 17.77 16.34
C THR A 382 -10.68 18.17 15.26
N VAL A 383 -10.32 19.46 15.17
CA VAL A 383 -9.41 19.94 14.12
C VAL A 383 -7.96 19.73 14.54
N LEU A 384 -7.17 19.05 13.70
CA LEU A 384 -5.72 18.98 13.85
C LEU A 384 -5.07 20.02 12.92
N TYR A 385 -4.20 20.88 13.44
CA TYR A 385 -3.62 21.98 12.67
C TYR A 385 -2.20 21.64 12.19
N SER A 386 -1.20 21.76 13.05
CA SER A 386 0.21 21.56 12.72
C SER A 386 0.85 20.40 13.48
N PHE A 387 1.66 19.59 12.79
CA PHE A 387 2.46 18.52 13.38
C PHE A 387 3.91 19.01 13.62
N PRO A 388 4.56 18.63 14.74
CA PRO A 388 5.92 19.06 15.01
C PRO A 388 6.91 18.34 14.10
N VAL A 389 7.80 19.10 13.43
CA VAL A 389 8.80 18.52 12.52
C VAL A 389 9.90 17.79 13.29
N ARG A 390 10.33 18.32 14.45
CA ARG A 390 11.29 17.68 15.38
C ARG A 390 11.05 18.14 16.84
N PRO A 391 11.01 17.24 17.83
CA PRO A 391 10.83 15.79 17.68
C PRO A 391 9.46 15.47 17.07
N LEU A 392 9.37 14.36 16.33
CA LEU A 392 8.10 13.82 15.86
C LEU A 392 7.35 13.17 17.03
N TRP A 393 6.02 13.27 17.06
CA TRP A 393 5.20 12.50 18.00
C TRP A 393 5.38 10.98 17.78
N SER A 394 5.28 10.19 18.86
CA SER A 394 5.37 8.73 18.74
C SER A 394 4.09 8.14 18.16
N SER A 395 2.93 8.74 18.44
CA SER A 395 1.65 8.15 18.04
C SER A 395 0.49 9.13 18.08
N VAL A 396 -0.52 8.82 17.26
CA VAL A 396 -1.83 9.50 17.23
C VAL A 396 -2.91 8.42 17.27
N VAL A 397 -3.81 8.48 18.25
CA VAL A 397 -4.82 7.45 18.53
C VAL A 397 -6.21 8.07 18.57
N LEU A 398 -7.06 7.66 17.63
CA LEU A 398 -8.47 8.01 17.56
C LEU A 398 -9.27 6.79 18.04
N LYS A 399 -10.17 6.97 19.02
CA LYS A 399 -11.02 5.89 19.53
C LYS A 399 -12.44 6.33 19.87
N GLU A 400 -13.33 5.37 20.06
CA GLU A 400 -14.66 5.55 20.69
C GLU A 400 -15.49 6.67 20.03
N SER A 401 -15.81 6.50 18.74
CA SER A 401 -16.54 7.47 17.90
C SER A 401 -15.89 8.87 17.78
N ALA A 402 -14.58 9.01 18.03
CA ALA A 402 -13.85 10.23 17.71
C ALA A 402 -13.92 10.55 16.21
N ARG A 403 -14.37 11.77 15.88
CA ARG A 403 -14.35 12.32 14.52
C ARG A 403 -13.36 13.48 14.45
N VAL A 404 -12.40 13.37 13.54
CA VAL A 404 -11.23 14.25 13.44
C VAL A 404 -11.13 14.80 12.03
N GLY A 405 -10.85 16.09 11.90
CA GLY A 405 -10.69 16.78 10.62
C GLY A 405 -9.30 17.40 10.50
N VAL A 406 -8.64 17.21 9.36
CA VAL A 406 -7.39 17.90 9.04
C VAL A 406 -7.64 18.86 7.87
N PRO A 407 -7.48 20.18 8.08
CA PRO A 407 -7.75 21.20 7.07
C PRO A 407 -6.57 21.32 6.10
N MET A 408 -6.89 21.64 4.85
CA MET A 408 -5.98 21.48 3.71
C MET A 408 -4.67 22.28 3.76
N GLN A 409 -4.65 23.38 4.50
CA GLN A 409 -3.51 24.29 4.55
C GLN A 409 -2.29 23.68 5.28
N TRP A 410 -2.47 22.53 5.93
CA TRP A 410 -1.42 21.76 6.60
C TRP A 410 -1.59 20.24 6.38
N SER A 411 -1.76 19.82 5.12
CA SER A 411 -2.03 18.42 4.71
C SER A 411 -0.84 17.44 4.87
N ARG A 412 -0.22 17.40 6.06
CA ARG A 412 0.81 16.40 6.43
C ARG A 412 0.67 15.93 7.87
N ILE A 413 0.28 14.67 8.07
CA ILE A 413 0.49 13.96 9.33
C ILE A 413 1.86 13.28 9.25
N GLN A 414 2.71 13.49 10.26
CA GLN A 414 3.96 12.73 10.40
C GLN A 414 4.19 12.31 11.86
N VAL A 415 4.32 11.00 12.08
CA VAL A 415 4.65 10.40 13.39
C VAL A 415 5.81 9.42 13.26
N ALA A 416 6.57 9.23 14.34
CA ALA A 416 7.69 8.29 14.37
C ALA A 416 7.28 6.83 14.62
N GLY A 417 6.11 6.61 15.26
CA GLY A 417 5.56 5.29 15.57
C GLY A 417 4.22 5.05 14.86
N ALA A 418 3.10 5.09 15.58
CA ALA A 418 1.83 4.55 15.08
C ALA A 418 0.69 5.57 14.96
N VAL A 419 -0.02 5.56 13.83
CA VAL A 419 -1.36 6.15 13.71
C VAL A 419 -2.39 5.03 13.87
N ARG A 420 -3.35 5.21 14.79
CA ARG A 420 -4.35 4.19 15.13
C ARG A 420 -5.76 4.77 15.11
N LEU A 421 -6.65 4.15 14.35
CA LEU A 421 -8.06 4.48 14.25
C LEU A 421 -8.86 3.29 14.77
N MET A 422 -9.67 3.46 15.81
CA MET A 422 -10.36 2.38 16.51
C MET A 422 -11.82 2.71 16.83
N SER A 423 -12.67 1.69 16.94
CA SER A 423 -14.03 1.78 17.54
C SER A 423 -14.93 2.87 16.93
N ASN A 424 -15.22 2.76 15.63
CA ASN A 424 -16.04 3.70 14.84
C ASN A 424 -15.45 5.11 14.73
N SER A 425 -14.12 5.25 14.76
CA SER A 425 -13.47 6.54 14.54
C SER A 425 -13.50 6.93 13.06
N LEU A 426 -13.51 8.24 12.79
CA LEU A 426 -13.46 8.81 11.45
C LEU A 426 -12.38 9.89 11.39
N LEU A 427 -11.38 9.68 10.53
CA LEU A 427 -10.41 10.69 10.15
C LEU A 427 -10.79 11.24 8.77
N ASN A 428 -11.08 12.54 8.70
CA ASN A 428 -11.44 13.25 7.47
C ASN A 428 -10.32 14.22 7.06
N PHE A 429 -9.99 14.23 5.78
CA PHE A 429 -9.02 15.15 5.19
C PHE A 429 -9.65 16.00 4.11
N GLY A 430 -9.55 17.32 4.28
CA GLY A 430 -10.12 18.30 3.36
C GLY A 430 -11.64 18.45 3.45
N THR A 431 -12.17 19.22 2.50
CA THR A 431 -13.60 19.49 2.29
C THR A 431 -13.97 19.13 0.85
N GLN A 432 -15.26 19.07 0.51
CA GLN A 432 -15.78 18.42 -0.70
C GLN A 432 -15.32 19.00 -2.08
N PHE A 433 -14.44 20.00 -2.11
CA PHE A 433 -14.06 20.77 -3.30
C PHE A 433 -12.53 20.91 -3.48
N SER A 434 -11.77 19.83 -3.23
CA SER A 434 -10.33 19.89 -3.00
C SER A 434 -9.47 19.12 -4.00
N SER A 435 -8.36 19.76 -4.41
CA SER A 435 -7.35 19.24 -5.35
C SER A 435 -5.96 19.02 -4.74
N SER A 436 -5.77 19.23 -3.42
CA SER A 436 -4.46 19.09 -2.80
C SER A 436 -4.07 17.63 -2.58
N GLU A 437 -2.76 17.37 -2.64
CA GLU A 437 -2.15 16.15 -2.14
C GLU A 437 -2.03 16.21 -0.60
N LEU A 438 -2.20 15.06 0.03
CA LEU A 438 -2.12 14.83 1.46
C LEU A 438 -1.04 13.82 1.77
N GLU A 439 -0.13 14.13 2.69
CA GLU A 439 0.85 13.18 3.19
C GLU A 439 0.44 12.59 4.56
N LEU A 440 0.47 11.26 4.69
CA LEU A 440 0.31 10.56 5.97
C LEU A 440 1.49 9.61 6.15
N ILE A 441 2.45 10.01 6.99
CA ILE A 441 3.72 9.31 7.21
C ILE A 441 3.73 8.71 8.62
N SER A 442 3.95 7.40 8.72
CA SER A 442 3.96 6.66 9.98
C SER A 442 4.91 5.46 9.94
N GLY A 443 5.22 4.88 11.10
CA GLY A 443 5.78 3.53 11.18
C GLY A 443 4.69 2.47 11.01
N ASP A 444 3.65 2.53 11.83
CA ASP A 444 2.48 1.64 11.74
C ASP A 444 1.20 2.46 11.45
N PHE A 445 0.43 2.05 10.45
CA PHE A 445 -0.92 2.56 10.20
C PHE A 445 -1.95 1.46 10.43
N VAL A 446 -2.76 1.61 11.49
CA VAL A 446 -3.70 0.58 11.95
C VAL A 446 -5.12 1.14 12.01
N MET A 447 -6.06 0.48 11.33
CA MET A 447 -7.49 0.76 11.43
C MET A 447 -8.26 -0.48 11.90
N ASP A 448 -9.10 -0.29 12.91
CA ASP A 448 -10.06 -1.27 13.41
C ASP A 448 -11.46 -0.66 13.49
N ASN A 449 -12.41 -1.26 12.76
CA ASN A 449 -13.80 -0.82 12.63
C ASN A 449 -13.92 0.72 12.48
N SER A 450 -13.18 1.32 11.55
CA SER A 450 -13.05 2.78 11.41
C SER A 450 -12.93 3.22 9.95
N THR A 451 -13.06 4.53 9.71
CA THR A 451 -13.03 5.12 8.36
C THR A 451 -11.96 6.21 8.22
N LEU A 452 -11.25 6.18 7.10
CA LEU A 452 -10.39 7.25 6.61
C LEU A 452 -11.05 7.80 5.34
N LEU A 453 -11.44 9.08 5.36
CA LEU A 453 -12.03 9.78 4.23
C LEU A 453 -11.07 10.86 3.74
N VAL A 454 -10.75 10.87 2.45
CA VAL A 454 -9.85 11.84 1.82
C VAL A 454 -10.53 12.47 0.63
N TYR A 455 -10.68 13.80 0.66
CA TYR A 455 -11.03 14.58 -0.52
C TYR A 455 -9.74 15.08 -1.19
N GLY A 456 -9.56 14.82 -2.49
CA GLY A 456 -8.30 15.07 -3.22
C GLY A 456 -7.45 13.81 -3.39
N ALA A 457 -6.13 13.91 -3.21
CA ALA A 457 -5.18 12.81 -3.39
C ALA A 457 -4.46 12.41 -2.09
N LEU A 458 -4.36 11.11 -1.81
CA LEU A 458 -3.69 10.55 -0.63
C LEU A 458 -2.30 10.02 -0.97
N ARG A 459 -1.27 10.42 -0.23
CA ARG A 459 0.07 9.82 -0.18
C ARG A 459 0.31 9.26 1.23
N LEU A 460 -0.08 7.99 1.45
CA LEU A 460 0.13 7.27 2.70
C LEU A 460 1.44 6.49 2.62
N THR A 461 2.31 6.64 3.62
CA THR A 461 3.51 5.80 3.80
C THR A 461 3.55 5.20 5.21
N ALA A 462 3.72 3.88 5.28
CA ALA A 462 3.83 3.11 6.51
C ALA A 462 4.78 1.92 6.32
N ASN A 463 5.42 1.43 7.38
CA ASN A 463 6.09 0.13 7.34
C ASN A 463 5.07 -1.01 7.41
N MET A 464 4.05 -0.86 8.25
CA MET A 464 2.93 -1.79 8.38
C MET A 464 1.59 -1.08 8.16
N LEU A 465 0.79 -1.61 7.23
CA LEU A 465 -0.60 -1.24 6.97
C LEU A 465 -1.50 -2.39 7.43
N SER A 466 -2.39 -2.13 8.39
CA SER A 466 -3.29 -3.15 8.96
C SER A 466 -4.73 -2.64 9.03
N LEU A 467 -5.60 -3.17 8.18
CA LEU A 467 -7.03 -2.81 8.12
C LEU A 467 -7.91 -3.96 8.61
N THR A 468 -8.76 -3.72 9.61
CA THR A 468 -9.74 -4.68 10.13
C THR A 468 -11.15 -4.06 10.13
N ASN A 469 -12.10 -4.65 9.41
CA ASN A 469 -13.46 -4.12 9.17
C ASN A 469 -13.50 -2.60 8.86
N SER A 470 -12.54 -2.09 8.06
CA SER A 470 -12.26 -0.65 7.93
C SER A 470 -12.26 -0.17 6.49
N LEU A 471 -12.61 1.10 6.28
CA LEU A 471 -12.74 1.72 4.96
C LEU A 471 -11.75 2.88 4.79
N ILE A 472 -10.88 2.80 3.78
CA ILE A 472 -10.19 3.96 3.21
C ILE A 472 -10.98 4.39 1.97
N ASP A 473 -11.50 5.61 1.95
CA ASP A 473 -12.31 6.15 0.86
C ASP A 473 -11.70 7.45 0.32
N ILE A 474 -11.30 7.42 -0.95
CA ILE A 474 -10.57 8.51 -1.63
C ILE A 474 -11.46 9.08 -2.74
N VAL A 475 -11.76 10.37 -2.62
CA VAL A 475 -12.70 11.10 -3.48
C VAL A 475 -11.99 12.30 -4.11
N ALA A 476 -11.44 12.11 -5.30
CA ALA A 476 -10.96 13.18 -6.16
C ALA A 476 -12.12 13.98 -6.77
N ALA A 477 -11.89 15.26 -7.07
CA ALA A 477 -12.87 16.16 -7.69
C ALA A 477 -13.11 15.84 -9.17
N LEU A 478 -14.33 16.10 -9.66
CA LEU A 478 -14.76 15.72 -11.02
C LEU A 478 -13.97 16.42 -12.16
N ASP A 479 -13.41 17.60 -11.90
CA ASP A 479 -12.62 18.32 -12.90
C ASP A 479 -11.18 17.76 -13.05
N GLU A 480 -10.75 16.86 -12.16
CA GLU A 480 -9.37 16.34 -12.08
C GLU A 480 -9.24 14.84 -12.37
N LEU A 481 -10.19 14.26 -13.12
CA LEU A 481 -10.19 12.90 -13.70
C LEU A 481 -9.04 12.65 -14.74
N THR A 482 -7.95 13.40 -14.63
CA THR A 482 -6.72 13.37 -15.44
C THR A 482 -5.45 13.58 -14.61
N ILE A 483 -5.53 13.95 -13.32
CA ILE A 483 -4.36 14.35 -12.52
C ILE A 483 -4.30 13.65 -11.16
N ALA A 484 -5.42 13.46 -10.45
CA ALA A 484 -5.39 12.89 -9.10
C ALA A 484 -4.86 11.43 -9.08
N THR A 485 -3.65 11.26 -8.55
CA THR A 485 -3.03 9.96 -8.24
C THR A 485 -2.84 9.83 -6.74
N SER A 486 -3.39 8.77 -6.15
CA SER A 486 -3.12 8.41 -4.76
C SER A 486 -2.12 7.26 -4.68
N VAL A 487 -1.29 7.28 -3.64
CA VAL A 487 -0.18 6.37 -3.38
C VAL A 487 -0.33 5.81 -1.96
N VAL A 488 -0.31 4.49 -1.83
CA VAL A 488 -0.32 3.79 -0.54
C VAL A 488 0.92 2.90 -0.50
N GLU A 489 1.94 3.33 0.23
CA GLU A 489 3.19 2.60 0.44
C GLU A 489 3.18 1.88 1.79
N ALA A 490 3.36 0.56 1.75
CA ALA A 490 3.41 -0.35 2.90
C ALA A 490 4.72 -1.16 2.84
N SER A 491 5.80 -0.59 3.38
CA SER A 491 7.17 -1.04 3.12
C SER A 491 7.42 -2.52 3.43
N ASN A 492 6.80 -3.07 4.48
CA ASN A 492 7.02 -4.46 4.94
C ASN A 492 5.77 -5.33 4.86
N LEU A 493 4.62 -4.84 5.34
CA LEU A 493 3.39 -5.63 5.40
C LEU A 493 2.14 -4.78 5.15
N ALA A 494 1.30 -5.21 4.20
CA ALA A 494 -0.07 -4.75 4.02
C ALA A 494 -1.04 -5.91 4.26
N CYS A 495 -1.79 -5.85 5.36
CA CYS A 495 -2.79 -6.84 5.74
C CYS A 495 -4.18 -6.20 5.73
N ILE A 496 -5.05 -6.67 4.84
CA ILE A 496 -6.45 -6.22 4.70
C ILE A 496 -7.35 -7.39 5.09
N ARG A 497 -8.17 -7.22 6.14
CA ARG A 497 -9.00 -8.32 6.66
C ARG A 497 -10.38 -7.89 7.17
N GLY A 498 -11.31 -8.83 7.16
CA GLY A 498 -12.62 -8.71 7.82
C GLY A 498 -13.62 -7.83 7.06
N GLY A 499 -13.52 -7.76 5.73
CA GLY A 499 -14.35 -6.91 4.89
C GLY A 499 -13.82 -5.47 4.76
N SER A 500 -12.50 -5.29 4.93
CA SER A 500 -11.86 -3.99 4.79
C SER A 500 -11.69 -3.60 3.33
N THR A 501 -11.91 -2.32 3.01
CA THR A 501 -11.89 -1.82 1.63
C THR A 501 -10.95 -0.62 1.51
N ILE A 502 -10.14 -0.58 0.45
CA ILE A 502 -9.47 0.64 -0.02
C ILE A 502 -10.14 1.03 -1.35
N ARG A 503 -10.81 2.18 -1.39
CA ARG A 503 -11.56 2.68 -2.54
C ARG A 503 -11.01 4.01 -3.05
N SER A 504 -10.88 4.17 -4.36
CA SER A 504 -10.58 5.44 -5.02
C SER A 504 -11.43 5.65 -6.27
N ASN A 505 -12.07 6.81 -6.42
CA ASN A 505 -12.74 7.18 -7.68
C ASN A 505 -11.75 7.62 -8.78
N ALA A 506 -10.44 7.61 -8.50
CA ALA A 506 -9.36 8.02 -9.39
C ALA A 506 -8.27 6.95 -9.49
N ASN A 507 -7.02 7.35 -9.78
CA ASN A 507 -5.89 6.42 -9.89
C ASN A 507 -5.36 6.09 -8.48
N LEU A 508 -5.07 4.81 -8.22
CA LEU A 508 -4.46 4.33 -6.98
C LEU A 508 -3.25 3.44 -7.28
N GLY A 509 -2.10 3.81 -6.72
CA GLY A 509 -0.93 2.95 -6.60
C GLY A 509 -0.83 2.37 -5.20
N VAL A 510 -0.58 1.06 -5.11
CA VAL A 510 -0.28 0.35 -3.87
C VAL A 510 1.11 -0.27 -4.01
N HIS A 511 2.03 0.13 -3.14
CA HIS A 511 3.44 -0.20 -3.22
C HIS A 511 3.92 -0.79 -1.90
N GLY A 512 4.97 -1.60 -1.92
CA GLY A 512 5.62 -2.14 -0.73
C GLY A 512 6.83 -2.99 -1.11
N GLN A 513 7.53 -3.59 -0.14
CA GLN A 513 8.70 -4.45 -0.42
C GLN A 513 8.56 -5.87 0.16
N GLY A 514 7.54 -6.11 0.99
CA GLY A 514 7.24 -7.41 1.59
C GLY A 514 5.93 -8.01 1.09
N LEU A 515 4.98 -8.26 1.98
CA LEU A 515 3.72 -8.97 1.68
C LEU A 515 2.53 -8.02 1.55
N LEU A 516 1.75 -8.18 0.47
CA LEU A 516 0.36 -7.72 0.38
C LEU A 516 -0.58 -8.93 0.51
N GLU A 517 -1.44 -8.92 1.53
CA GLU A 517 -2.41 -9.99 1.79
C GLU A 517 -3.81 -9.42 2.05
N LEU A 518 -4.78 -9.87 1.26
CA LEU A 518 -6.21 -9.70 1.51
C LEU A 518 -6.74 -11.02 2.06
N GLN A 519 -7.15 -11.08 3.33
CA GLN A 519 -7.30 -12.36 4.06
C GLN A 519 -8.64 -13.08 3.86
N GLY A 520 -9.73 -12.41 3.49
CA GLY A 520 -11.03 -13.08 3.37
C GLY A 520 -12.13 -12.33 2.61
N ALA A 521 -13.36 -12.85 2.76
CA ALA A 521 -14.48 -12.42 1.96
C ALA A 521 -14.83 -10.93 2.15
N ARG A 522 -15.01 -10.21 1.02
CA ARG A 522 -15.23 -8.75 0.91
C ARG A 522 -14.00 -7.86 1.16
N ASP A 523 -12.85 -8.42 1.55
CA ASP A 523 -11.61 -7.63 1.58
C ASP A 523 -11.26 -7.18 0.17
N SER A 524 -11.02 -5.88 -0.05
CA SER A 524 -10.90 -5.39 -1.42
C SER A 524 -10.06 -4.12 -1.59
N ILE A 525 -9.44 -4.02 -2.78
CA ILE A 525 -8.81 -2.79 -3.27
C ILE A 525 -9.48 -2.46 -4.62
N MET A 526 -10.17 -1.34 -4.69
CA MET A 526 -10.93 -0.91 -5.86
C MET A 526 -10.53 0.51 -6.26
N ALA A 527 -10.18 0.70 -7.53
CA ALA A 527 -9.85 2.02 -8.05
C ALA A 527 -10.27 2.20 -9.50
N GLN A 528 -10.36 3.44 -9.99
CA GLN A 528 -10.63 3.68 -11.40
C GLN A 528 -9.46 3.21 -12.30
N ARG A 529 -8.23 3.29 -11.77
CA ARG A 529 -7.09 2.48 -12.20
C ARG A 529 -6.30 2.04 -10.98
N LEU A 530 -5.87 0.77 -10.96
CA LEU A 530 -5.16 0.14 -9.85
C LEU A 530 -3.78 -0.35 -10.29
N PHE A 531 -2.74 0.14 -9.64
CA PHE A 531 -1.35 -0.25 -9.86
C PHE A 531 -0.81 -0.88 -8.59
N ILE A 532 -0.38 -2.14 -8.64
CA ILE A 532 0.24 -2.85 -7.52
C ILE A 532 1.68 -3.15 -7.89
N SER A 533 2.66 -2.75 -7.07
CA SER A 533 4.05 -3.03 -7.39
C SER A 533 5.01 -3.17 -6.22
N LEU A 534 6.19 -3.72 -6.53
CA LEU A 534 7.37 -3.87 -5.67
C LEU A 534 7.26 -4.89 -4.52
N PHE A 535 6.05 -5.34 -4.16
CA PHE A 535 5.83 -6.38 -3.15
C PHE A 535 6.54 -7.69 -3.51
N PHE A 536 7.19 -8.33 -2.54
CA PHE A 536 7.74 -9.68 -2.71
C PHE A 536 6.64 -10.69 -3.05
N ASN A 537 5.55 -10.70 -2.27
CA ASN A 537 4.39 -11.58 -2.46
C ASN A 537 3.08 -10.78 -2.50
N VAL A 538 2.16 -11.17 -3.39
CA VAL A 538 0.78 -10.67 -3.44
C VAL A 538 -0.20 -11.83 -3.31
N ILE A 539 -1.03 -11.82 -2.27
CA ILE A 539 -2.02 -12.87 -1.96
C ILE A 539 -3.42 -12.26 -1.92
N ILE A 540 -4.28 -12.68 -2.84
CA ILE A 540 -5.71 -12.34 -2.86
C ILE A 540 -6.47 -13.55 -2.31
N GLY A 541 -6.91 -13.50 -1.05
CA GLY A 541 -7.58 -14.60 -0.36
C GLY A 541 -8.99 -14.91 -0.89
N PRO A 542 -9.60 -16.03 -0.45
CA PRO A 542 -10.92 -16.47 -0.93
C PRO A 542 -12.01 -15.41 -0.70
N GLY A 543 -12.68 -15.01 -1.77
CA GLY A 543 -13.74 -13.99 -1.75
C GLY A 543 -13.25 -12.54 -1.52
N ALA A 544 -11.94 -12.29 -1.52
CA ALA A 544 -11.37 -10.96 -1.65
C ALA A 544 -11.32 -10.51 -3.12
N SER A 545 -11.18 -9.22 -3.40
CA SER A 545 -11.07 -8.73 -4.78
C SER A 545 -10.14 -7.54 -5.02
N LEU A 546 -9.42 -7.59 -6.15
CA LEU A 546 -8.70 -6.46 -6.74
C LEU A 546 -9.46 -6.03 -8.00
N ARG A 547 -9.93 -4.78 -8.07
CA ARG A 547 -10.82 -4.32 -9.14
C ARG A 547 -10.42 -2.97 -9.71
N ALA A 548 -10.30 -2.89 -11.03
CA ALA A 548 -10.24 -1.61 -11.75
C ALA A 548 -10.77 -1.75 -13.19
N PRO A 549 -11.83 -1.04 -13.59
CA PRO A 549 -12.37 0.18 -12.98
C PRO A 549 -13.28 -0.03 -11.76
N LEU A 550 -13.55 1.05 -11.01
CA LEU A 550 -14.39 1.03 -9.81
C LEU A 550 -15.86 0.74 -10.15
N GLU A 551 -16.36 1.36 -11.23
CA GLU A 551 -17.73 1.21 -11.74
C GLU A 551 -17.70 0.89 -13.23
N ASN A 552 -18.56 -0.03 -13.69
CA ASN A 552 -18.55 -0.59 -15.05
C ASN A 552 -19.03 0.39 -16.15
N ASP A 553 -19.64 1.51 -15.78
CA ASP A 553 -20.13 2.56 -16.68
C ASP A 553 -19.41 3.90 -16.46
N SER A 554 -18.18 3.84 -15.94
CA SER A 554 -17.40 5.02 -15.58
C SER A 554 -16.88 5.79 -16.80
N SER A 555 -16.93 7.13 -16.75
CA SER A 555 -16.49 7.99 -17.86
C SER A 555 -14.99 7.85 -18.19
N ILE A 556 -14.15 7.48 -17.20
CA ILE A 556 -12.75 7.12 -17.44
C ILE A 556 -12.64 5.76 -18.14
N GLN A 557 -13.45 4.75 -17.80
CA GLN A 557 -13.43 3.46 -18.51
C GLN A 557 -13.76 3.69 -19.99
N ALA A 558 -14.80 4.46 -20.31
CA ALA A 558 -15.10 4.84 -21.69
C ALA A 558 -13.94 5.56 -22.39
N ARG A 559 -13.18 6.42 -21.67
CA ARG A 559 -11.98 7.08 -22.21
C ARG A 559 -10.76 6.15 -22.37
N ILE A 560 -10.71 5.03 -21.64
CA ILE A 560 -9.66 4.01 -21.77
C ILE A 560 -10.02 3.05 -22.91
N THR A 561 -11.23 2.48 -22.90
CA THR A 561 -11.67 1.51 -23.91
C THR A 561 -11.71 2.16 -25.29
N SER A 562 -12.21 3.39 -25.45
CA SER A 562 -12.27 4.06 -26.76
C SER A 562 -10.93 4.16 -27.51
N MET A 563 -9.77 4.16 -26.83
CA MET A 563 -8.46 4.09 -27.50
C MET A 563 -8.20 2.75 -28.21
N TYR A 564 -8.79 1.66 -27.70
CA TYR A 564 -8.75 0.32 -28.30
C TYR A 564 -9.97 0.00 -29.18
N CYS A 565 -11.11 0.66 -28.96
CA CYS A 565 -12.36 0.37 -29.68
C CYS A 565 -12.45 1.04 -31.05
N ASN A 566 -11.81 2.19 -31.22
CA ASN A 566 -11.93 3.01 -32.43
C ASN A 566 -10.97 2.58 -33.57
N GLU A 567 -9.79 2.08 -33.22
CA GLU A 567 -8.73 1.65 -34.15
C GLU A 567 -8.02 0.41 -33.57
N PRO A 568 -7.49 -0.52 -34.39
CA PRO A 568 -6.78 -1.70 -33.91
C PRO A 568 -5.40 -1.32 -33.35
N PHE A 569 -5.36 -1.03 -32.05
CA PHE A 569 -4.19 -0.53 -31.34
C PHE A 569 -3.61 -1.56 -30.36
N CYS A 570 -2.30 -1.78 -30.45
CA CYS A 570 -1.51 -2.46 -29.42
C CYS A 570 -0.53 -1.45 -28.80
N PRO A 571 -0.63 -1.13 -27.49
CA PRO A 571 0.31 -0.21 -26.84
C PRO A 571 1.75 -0.76 -26.83
N THR A 572 2.74 0.11 -26.92
CA THR A 572 4.16 -0.25 -26.78
C THR A 572 4.45 -0.90 -25.42
N GLU A 573 3.73 -0.48 -24.39
CA GLU A 573 3.88 -0.89 -22.99
C GLU A 573 3.44 -2.35 -22.76
N VAL A 574 2.60 -2.90 -23.64
CA VAL A 574 2.22 -4.33 -23.63
C VAL A 574 3.39 -5.24 -24.05
N LEU A 575 4.29 -4.71 -24.88
CA LEU A 575 5.38 -5.47 -25.53
C LEU A 575 6.71 -5.26 -24.81
N SER A 576 7.06 -3.99 -24.60
CA SER A 576 8.25 -3.50 -23.89
C SER A 576 7.81 -2.50 -22.80
N PRO A 577 7.36 -2.99 -21.63
CA PRO A 577 6.95 -2.12 -20.53
C PRO A 577 8.11 -1.33 -19.92
N SER A 578 7.79 -0.21 -19.27
CA SER A 578 8.79 0.56 -18.53
C SER A 578 9.39 -0.24 -17.36
N GLU A 579 10.71 -0.17 -17.20
CA GLU A 579 11.40 -0.90 -16.13
C GLU A 579 10.95 -0.49 -14.73
N ASP A 580 10.70 0.80 -14.51
CA ASP A 580 10.54 1.40 -13.17
C ASP A 580 9.20 1.09 -12.49
N CYS A 581 8.16 0.78 -13.25
CA CYS A 581 6.81 0.49 -12.75
C CYS A 581 6.22 1.56 -11.81
N THR A 582 6.59 2.81 -12.07
CA THR A 582 6.00 4.01 -11.49
C THR A 582 4.57 4.23 -12.00
N LEU A 583 3.75 4.94 -11.21
CA LEU A 583 2.40 5.37 -11.55
C LEU A 583 2.40 6.28 -12.79
N ASN A 584 2.26 5.71 -13.98
CA ASN A 584 2.11 6.48 -15.21
C ASN A 584 0.63 6.77 -15.50
N VAL A 585 0.22 8.03 -15.38
CA VAL A 585 -1.16 8.48 -15.66
C VAL A 585 -1.54 8.36 -17.15
N LEU A 586 -0.55 8.21 -18.05
CA LEU A 586 -0.76 7.90 -19.46
C LEU A 586 -0.78 6.39 -19.75
N SER A 587 -0.63 5.53 -18.73
CA SER A 587 -0.69 4.07 -18.90
C SER A 587 -2.02 3.63 -19.54
N PRO A 588 -1.99 2.67 -20.48
CA PRO A 588 -3.19 2.15 -21.15
C PRO A 588 -3.93 1.08 -20.32
N PHE A 589 -3.39 0.69 -19.16
CA PHE A 589 -3.94 -0.37 -18.30
C PHE A 589 -5.01 0.15 -17.33
N THR A 590 -5.98 -0.70 -16.98
CA THR A 590 -6.88 -0.44 -15.83
C THR A 590 -6.34 -1.07 -14.56
N LEU A 591 -5.79 -2.29 -14.65
CA LEU A 591 -5.16 -3.00 -13.53
C LEU A 591 -3.75 -3.47 -13.94
N GLN A 592 -2.72 -3.03 -13.22
CA GLN A 592 -1.35 -3.47 -13.47
C GLN A 592 -0.72 -4.04 -12.19
N ILE A 593 -0.05 -5.19 -12.31
CA ILE A 593 0.78 -5.79 -11.26
C ILE A 593 2.22 -5.86 -11.79
N CYS A 594 3.19 -5.24 -11.12
CA CYS A 594 4.59 -5.23 -11.58
C CYS A 594 5.63 -5.47 -10.47
N ARG A 595 6.74 -6.15 -10.80
CA ARG A 595 7.89 -6.37 -9.89
C ARG A 595 7.40 -7.07 -8.60
N VAL A 596 6.82 -8.25 -8.79
CA VAL A 596 6.39 -9.16 -7.71
C VAL A 596 7.09 -10.49 -7.91
N GLU A 597 7.47 -11.22 -6.86
CA GLU A 597 8.00 -12.57 -7.07
C GLU A 597 6.85 -13.55 -7.28
N ASP A 598 6.01 -13.76 -6.25
CA ASP A 598 4.87 -14.68 -6.33
C ASP A 598 3.50 -13.96 -6.26
N VAL A 599 2.64 -14.19 -7.25
CA VAL A 599 1.24 -13.74 -7.27
C VAL A 599 0.31 -14.93 -7.05
N SER A 600 -0.39 -14.96 -5.92
CA SER A 600 -1.34 -16.03 -5.56
C SER A 600 -2.77 -15.51 -5.51
N ILE A 601 -3.59 -15.98 -6.46
CA ILE A 601 -5.00 -15.59 -6.61
C ILE A 601 -5.88 -16.73 -6.08
N TYR A 602 -6.63 -16.47 -5.01
CA TYR A 602 -7.72 -17.32 -4.47
C TYR A 602 -9.08 -16.61 -4.52
N GLY A 603 -9.10 -15.27 -4.59
CA GLY A 603 -10.26 -14.44 -4.85
C GLY A 603 -10.30 -13.93 -6.30
N GLU A 604 -10.83 -12.72 -6.50
CA GLU A 604 -11.01 -12.12 -7.84
C GLU A 604 -9.95 -11.06 -8.16
N VAL A 605 -9.45 -11.04 -9.41
CA VAL A 605 -8.70 -9.94 -10.00
C VAL A 605 -9.40 -9.54 -11.30
N SER A 606 -9.89 -8.30 -11.38
CA SER A 606 -10.94 -7.90 -12.33
C SER A 606 -10.64 -6.56 -13.01
N GLY A 607 -10.63 -6.50 -14.34
CA GLY A 607 -10.46 -5.24 -15.07
C GLY A 607 -10.49 -5.30 -16.60
N SER A 608 -10.77 -4.17 -17.26
CA SER A 608 -10.84 -4.05 -18.72
C SER A 608 -9.52 -4.37 -19.42
N VAL A 609 -8.40 -3.92 -18.85
CA VAL A 609 -7.06 -4.14 -19.38
C VAL A 609 -6.14 -4.49 -18.21
N VAL A 610 -5.87 -5.78 -18.06
CA VAL A 610 -5.07 -6.34 -16.96
C VAL A 610 -3.67 -6.69 -17.47
N HIS A 611 -2.62 -6.20 -16.80
CA HIS A 611 -1.24 -6.56 -17.14
C HIS A 611 -0.44 -6.99 -15.90
N ILE A 612 0.00 -8.25 -15.87
CA ILE A 612 0.88 -8.78 -14.82
C ILE A 612 2.28 -8.94 -15.42
N GLN A 613 3.23 -8.07 -15.08
CA GLN A 613 4.54 -7.98 -15.71
C GLN A 613 5.69 -8.14 -14.72
N ARG A 614 6.84 -8.70 -15.16
CA ARG A 614 8.01 -8.92 -14.29
C ARG A 614 7.61 -9.63 -12.98
N ALA A 615 6.74 -10.64 -13.14
CA ALA A 615 6.32 -11.58 -12.12
C ALA A 615 7.06 -12.90 -12.32
N ARG A 616 7.50 -13.57 -11.24
CA ARG A 616 8.22 -14.85 -11.36
C ARG A 616 7.24 -16.01 -11.52
N ASN A 617 6.31 -16.16 -10.58
CA ASN A 617 5.28 -17.19 -10.62
C ASN A 617 3.89 -16.59 -10.41
N ILE A 618 2.89 -17.11 -11.13
CA ILE A 618 1.50 -16.73 -10.99
C ILE A 618 0.67 -18.00 -10.76
N ALA A 619 -0.07 -18.05 -9.66
CA ALA A 619 -0.89 -19.18 -9.25
C ALA A 619 -2.36 -18.77 -9.10
N VAL A 620 -3.22 -19.23 -10.02
CA VAL A 620 -4.67 -19.05 -9.96
C VAL A 620 -5.29 -20.29 -9.34
N ASN A 621 -5.60 -20.23 -8.05
CA ASN A 621 -6.12 -21.35 -7.27
C ASN A 621 -7.59 -21.68 -7.63
N ARG A 622 -8.14 -22.78 -7.12
CA ARG A 622 -9.45 -23.34 -7.56
C ARG A 622 -10.64 -22.38 -7.49
N GLU A 623 -10.67 -21.50 -6.49
CA GLU A 623 -11.70 -20.46 -6.33
C GLU A 623 -11.26 -19.10 -6.91
N GLY A 624 -10.01 -19.01 -7.36
CA GLY A 624 -9.41 -17.82 -7.92
C GLY A 624 -9.89 -17.53 -9.34
N VAL A 625 -10.18 -16.26 -9.60
CA VAL A 625 -10.67 -15.75 -10.88
C VAL A 625 -9.81 -14.57 -11.31
N LEU A 626 -9.20 -14.67 -12.49
CA LEU A 626 -8.52 -13.57 -13.18
C LEU A 626 -9.34 -13.20 -14.42
N THR A 627 -10.07 -12.09 -14.38
CA THR A 627 -11.11 -11.77 -15.38
C THR A 627 -11.00 -10.38 -16.00
N ALA A 628 -11.30 -10.33 -17.30
CA ALA A 628 -11.60 -9.13 -18.06
C ALA A 628 -12.96 -9.25 -18.78
N SER A 629 -13.80 -10.20 -18.34
CA SER A 629 -15.03 -10.59 -19.03
C SER A 629 -16.10 -9.50 -18.94
N GLY A 630 -16.71 -9.14 -20.08
CA GLY A 630 -17.69 -8.04 -20.17
C GLY A 630 -17.13 -6.64 -19.88
N LEU A 631 -15.80 -6.45 -19.88
CA LEU A 631 -15.15 -5.17 -19.58
C LEU A 631 -14.43 -4.54 -20.79
N GLY A 632 -14.69 -5.04 -21.99
CA GLY A 632 -14.16 -4.54 -23.27
C GLY A 632 -14.96 -3.40 -23.89
N CYS A 633 -15.14 -3.42 -25.21
CA CYS A 633 -15.86 -2.39 -25.95
C CYS A 633 -17.36 -2.64 -26.00
N VAL A 634 -18.19 -1.62 -25.74
CA VAL A 634 -19.63 -1.65 -26.01
C VAL A 634 -19.87 -1.38 -27.50
N GLU A 635 -19.37 -0.25 -28.01
CA GLU A 635 -19.21 -0.01 -29.45
C GLU A 635 -17.73 -0.17 -29.82
N GLY A 636 -17.42 -0.80 -30.96
CA GLY A 636 -16.04 -1.02 -31.40
C GLY A 636 -15.94 -1.60 -32.82
N LEU A 637 -14.72 -1.93 -33.24
CA LEU A 637 -14.34 -2.36 -34.61
C LEU A 637 -15.21 -3.47 -35.21
N GLY A 638 -15.80 -4.33 -34.38
CA GLY A 638 -16.68 -5.43 -34.78
C GLY A 638 -18.04 -5.34 -34.11
N VAL A 639 -18.60 -4.16 -33.92
CA VAL A 639 -19.96 -4.01 -33.38
C VAL A 639 -20.98 -4.73 -34.27
N GLY A 640 -21.94 -5.42 -33.65
CA GLY A 640 -23.01 -6.09 -34.38
C GLY A 640 -23.98 -5.10 -35.05
N ASN A 641 -24.51 -5.45 -36.23
CA ASN A 641 -25.45 -4.56 -36.93
C ASN A 641 -26.84 -4.59 -36.30
N VAL A 642 -27.60 -3.52 -36.56
CA VAL A 642 -28.96 -3.30 -36.10
C VAL A 642 -29.84 -2.91 -37.27
N ARG A 643 -31.10 -3.33 -37.25
CA ARG A 643 -32.17 -2.82 -38.13
C ARG A 643 -33.37 -2.41 -37.28
N GLN A 644 -34.03 -1.31 -37.63
CA GLN A 644 -35.24 -0.86 -36.93
C GLN A 644 -36.31 -1.97 -36.96
N GLY A 645 -36.80 -2.37 -35.77
CA GLY A 645 -37.76 -3.46 -35.62
C GLY A 645 -37.19 -4.88 -35.73
N GLY A 646 -35.88 -5.05 -35.94
CA GLY A 646 -35.22 -6.36 -35.94
C GLY A 646 -34.54 -6.69 -34.60
N ALA A 647 -33.89 -7.85 -34.54
CA ALA A 647 -32.94 -8.20 -33.49
C ALA A 647 -31.52 -7.72 -33.81
N GLY A 648 -30.66 -7.64 -32.80
CA GLY A 648 -29.25 -7.29 -32.92
C GLY A 648 -28.35 -8.45 -33.35
N GLY A 649 -27.40 -8.20 -34.24
CA GLY A 649 -26.29 -9.13 -34.48
C GLY A 649 -25.31 -9.16 -33.30
N GLY A 650 -24.68 -10.30 -33.05
CA GLY A 650 -23.62 -10.41 -32.05
C GLY A 650 -22.33 -9.69 -32.47
N GLY A 651 -21.50 -9.33 -31.50
CA GLY A 651 -20.20 -8.71 -31.74
C GLY A 651 -19.24 -9.66 -32.46
N GLY A 652 -18.38 -9.12 -33.31
CA GLY A 652 -17.24 -9.79 -33.94
C GLY A 652 -15.95 -9.47 -33.18
N HIS A 653 -15.05 -10.44 -33.10
CA HIS A 653 -13.63 -10.37 -32.73
C HIS A 653 -13.12 -11.82 -32.81
N GLY A 654 -11.87 -12.07 -33.19
CA GLY A 654 -11.41 -13.45 -33.44
C GLY A 654 -11.94 -14.02 -34.77
N SER A 655 -13.26 -14.16 -34.83
CA SER A 655 -14.13 -14.58 -35.93
C SER A 655 -15.29 -13.57 -36.13
N ASN A 656 -16.28 -13.90 -36.98
CA ASN A 656 -17.49 -13.08 -37.16
C ASN A 656 -18.55 -13.38 -36.10
N GLY A 657 -19.27 -12.35 -35.66
CA GLY A 657 -20.44 -12.48 -34.79
C GLY A 657 -21.63 -13.15 -35.48
N GLY A 658 -22.52 -13.74 -34.70
CA GLY A 658 -23.74 -14.38 -35.19
C GLY A 658 -24.77 -13.34 -35.63
N SER A 659 -25.48 -13.60 -36.73
CA SER A 659 -26.56 -12.72 -37.19
C SER A 659 -27.79 -12.82 -36.28
N GLY A 660 -28.37 -11.68 -35.90
CA GLY A 660 -29.66 -11.62 -35.22
C GLY A 660 -30.81 -11.77 -36.22
N VAL A 661 -31.90 -12.43 -35.82
CA VAL A 661 -33.07 -12.70 -36.66
C VAL A 661 -34.36 -12.53 -35.85
N LEU A 662 -35.26 -11.67 -36.32
CA LEU A 662 -36.63 -11.54 -35.81
C LEU A 662 -37.60 -11.37 -36.98
N ASP A 663 -38.69 -12.12 -37.02
CA ASP A 663 -39.73 -12.06 -38.07
C ASP A 663 -39.18 -12.10 -39.51
N GLY A 664 -38.08 -12.84 -39.72
CA GLY A 664 -37.36 -12.93 -40.99
C GLY A 664 -36.45 -11.73 -41.33
N MET A 665 -36.46 -10.67 -40.52
CA MET A 665 -35.51 -9.56 -40.61
C MET A 665 -34.16 -9.96 -40.00
N LYS A 666 -33.17 -10.19 -40.86
CA LYS A 666 -31.79 -10.51 -40.50
C LYS A 666 -30.93 -9.24 -40.31
N SER A 667 -30.26 -9.14 -39.17
CA SER A 667 -29.18 -8.18 -38.88
C SER A 667 -27.85 -8.93 -38.82
N GLU A 668 -26.84 -8.53 -39.58
CA GLU A 668 -25.57 -9.25 -39.60
C GLU A 668 -24.71 -9.00 -38.36
N GLY A 669 -24.07 -10.04 -37.83
CA GLY A 669 -23.09 -9.89 -36.75
C GLY A 669 -21.85 -9.11 -37.18
N GLY A 670 -21.04 -8.73 -36.20
CA GLY A 670 -19.82 -7.96 -36.42
C GLY A 670 -18.74 -8.73 -37.18
N ALA A 671 -17.85 -8.01 -37.86
CA ALA A 671 -16.74 -8.59 -38.61
C ALA A 671 -15.58 -9.01 -37.71
N SER A 672 -14.83 -10.04 -38.12
CA SER A 672 -13.59 -10.46 -37.46
C SER A 672 -12.47 -9.43 -37.62
N TYR A 673 -11.86 -9.01 -36.51
CA TYR A 673 -10.65 -8.18 -36.50
C TYR A 673 -9.58 -8.74 -35.54
N GLY A 674 -8.47 -8.02 -35.44
CA GLY A 674 -7.39 -8.26 -34.48
C GLY A 674 -6.35 -9.28 -34.94
N ASN A 675 -5.14 -9.18 -34.41
CA ASN A 675 -4.00 -10.01 -34.83
C ASN A 675 -4.01 -11.39 -34.15
N LYS A 676 -4.00 -12.47 -34.94
CA LYS A 676 -3.95 -13.85 -34.42
C LYS A 676 -2.60 -14.20 -33.73
N GLU A 677 -1.49 -13.55 -34.09
CA GLU A 677 -0.13 -13.90 -33.62
C GLU A 677 0.37 -13.00 -32.48
N MET A 678 -0.27 -11.84 -32.28
CA MET A 678 -0.04 -10.92 -31.16
C MET A 678 -1.35 -10.16 -30.85
N PRO A 679 -2.34 -10.80 -30.20
CA PRO A 679 -3.62 -10.17 -29.89
C PRO A 679 -3.47 -9.14 -28.77
N CYS A 680 -3.87 -7.90 -29.04
CA CYS A 680 -3.89 -6.79 -28.06
C CYS A 680 -5.24 -6.06 -28.04
N GLU A 681 -6.17 -6.45 -28.90
CA GLU A 681 -7.43 -5.76 -29.14
C GLU A 681 -8.50 -6.25 -28.15
N LEU A 682 -9.34 -5.33 -27.66
CA LEU A 682 -10.51 -5.69 -26.86
C LEU A 682 -11.60 -6.29 -27.78
N GLY A 683 -12.46 -7.15 -27.24
CA GLY A 683 -13.69 -7.60 -27.90
C GLY A 683 -14.72 -6.48 -28.00
N SER A 684 -15.67 -6.63 -28.92
CA SER A 684 -16.71 -5.65 -29.27
C SER A 684 -18.11 -6.12 -28.90
N GLY A 685 -18.98 -5.18 -28.56
CA GLY A 685 -20.35 -5.44 -28.15
C GLY A 685 -21.29 -5.89 -29.26
N GLY A 686 -22.44 -6.42 -28.85
CA GLY A 686 -23.55 -6.75 -29.74
C GLY A 686 -24.29 -5.51 -30.23
N GLY A 687 -24.90 -5.62 -31.41
CA GLY A 687 -25.83 -4.61 -31.90
C GLY A 687 -27.06 -4.52 -31.01
N ASN A 688 -27.52 -3.30 -30.72
CA ASN A 688 -28.68 -3.06 -29.87
C ASN A 688 -29.86 -2.40 -30.65
N PRO A 689 -31.02 -3.05 -30.79
CA PRO A 689 -32.21 -2.48 -31.45
C PRO A 689 -33.07 -1.55 -30.57
N GLY A 690 -32.83 -1.42 -29.26
CA GLY A 690 -33.61 -0.58 -28.34
C GLY A 690 -32.76 0.08 -27.25
N ALA A 691 -32.82 1.40 -27.11
CA ALA A 691 -31.78 2.25 -26.48
C ALA A 691 -31.56 2.14 -24.94
N GLY A 692 -31.43 0.94 -24.39
CA GLY A 692 -31.04 0.69 -22.99
C GLY A 692 -30.40 -0.67 -22.66
N SER A 693 -30.25 -1.60 -23.62
CA SER A 693 -29.72 -2.96 -23.39
C SER A 693 -28.60 -3.28 -24.38
N SER A 694 -27.34 -2.99 -24.04
CA SER A 694 -26.16 -3.20 -24.90
C SER A 694 -25.10 -4.04 -24.19
N THR A 695 -24.65 -5.13 -24.81
CA THR A 695 -23.60 -6.01 -24.27
C THR A 695 -22.21 -5.48 -24.56
N ALA A 696 -21.29 -5.55 -23.60
CA ALA A 696 -19.87 -5.30 -23.80
C ALA A 696 -19.12 -6.54 -24.33
N GLY A 697 -18.05 -6.34 -25.10
CA GLY A 697 -17.09 -7.41 -25.39
C GLY A 697 -16.20 -7.75 -24.19
N GLY A 698 -15.37 -8.79 -24.32
CA GLY A 698 -14.32 -9.12 -23.35
C GLY A 698 -13.10 -8.18 -23.46
N GLY A 699 -12.40 -7.96 -22.35
CA GLY A 699 -11.22 -7.10 -22.30
C GLY A 699 -9.91 -7.77 -22.73
N LEU A 700 -8.77 -7.23 -22.28
CA LEU A 700 -7.42 -7.75 -22.54
C LEU A 700 -6.76 -8.19 -21.23
N ILE A 701 -6.18 -9.39 -21.21
CA ILE A 701 -5.27 -9.85 -20.15
C ILE A 701 -3.90 -10.16 -20.75
N VAL A 702 -2.86 -9.50 -20.25
CA VAL A 702 -1.45 -9.70 -20.62
C VAL A 702 -0.69 -10.26 -19.43
N VAL A 703 0.08 -11.32 -19.65
CA VAL A 703 0.94 -11.95 -18.64
C VAL A 703 2.38 -11.97 -19.14
N GLY A 704 3.30 -11.34 -18.42
CA GLY A 704 4.70 -11.13 -18.78
C GLY A 704 4.90 -10.00 -19.81
N SER A 705 6.08 -9.99 -20.42
CA SER A 705 6.41 -9.19 -21.61
C SER A 705 7.46 -9.90 -22.47
N MET A 706 7.85 -9.32 -23.61
CA MET A 706 8.93 -9.86 -24.46
C MET A 706 10.29 -9.91 -23.74
N GLU A 707 10.52 -8.98 -22.81
CA GLU A 707 11.79 -8.81 -22.08
C GLU A 707 11.75 -9.51 -20.71
N HIS A 708 10.57 -9.58 -20.08
CA HIS A 708 10.35 -10.21 -18.77
C HIS A 708 9.20 -11.23 -18.84
N PRO A 709 9.40 -12.40 -19.46
CA PRO A 709 8.42 -13.49 -19.46
C PRO A 709 8.27 -14.08 -18.06
N VAL A 710 7.08 -14.58 -17.73
CA VAL A 710 6.80 -15.23 -16.43
C VAL A 710 7.35 -16.64 -16.44
N SER A 711 8.05 -17.06 -15.38
CA SER A 711 8.67 -18.38 -15.32
C SER A 711 7.64 -19.51 -15.22
N MET A 712 6.57 -19.33 -14.44
CA MET A 712 5.49 -20.31 -14.29
C MET A 712 4.12 -19.66 -14.15
N LEU A 713 3.16 -20.15 -14.94
CA LEU A 713 1.72 -19.88 -14.77
C LEU A 713 0.99 -21.19 -14.41
N ASP A 714 0.54 -21.32 -13.16
CA ASP A 714 -0.26 -22.45 -12.70
C ASP A 714 -1.73 -22.05 -12.52
N VAL A 715 -2.64 -22.75 -13.18
CA VAL A 715 -4.06 -22.40 -13.25
C VAL A 715 -4.90 -23.61 -12.85
N CYS A 716 -5.46 -23.50 -11.65
CA CYS A 716 -6.45 -24.40 -11.04
C CYS A 716 -7.88 -23.81 -11.06
N GLY A 717 -8.01 -22.48 -11.17
CA GLY A 717 -9.29 -21.75 -11.22
C GLY A 717 -9.65 -21.26 -12.62
N VAL A 718 -10.06 -20.00 -12.74
CA VAL A 718 -10.55 -19.41 -14.00
C VAL A 718 -9.69 -18.23 -14.43
N VAL A 719 -9.29 -18.21 -15.70
CA VAL A 719 -8.73 -17.05 -16.40
C VAL A 719 -9.63 -16.75 -17.61
N ALA A 720 -10.34 -15.63 -17.62
CA ALA A 720 -11.40 -15.37 -18.60
C ALA A 720 -11.43 -13.94 -19.12
N ALA A 721 -11.56 -13.77 -20.44
CA ALA A 721 -11.89 -12.51 -21.10
C ALA A 721 -13.09 -12.74 -22.03
N ASP A 722 -14.21 -13.17 -21.46
CA ASP A 722 -15.42 -13.54 -22.19
C ASP A 722 -16.27 -12.31 -22.58
N GLY A 723 -17.03 -12.43 -23.66
CA GLY A 723 -18.01 -11.42 -24.05
C GLY A 723 -19.25 -11.44 -23.16
N GLU A 724 -19.84 -10.28 -22.92
CA GLU A 724 -21.05 -10.17 -22.09
C GLU A 724 -22.25 -10.84 -22.78
N SER A 725 -23.01 -11.59 -21.98
CA SER A 725 -24.24 -12.26 -22.40
C SER A 725 -25.45 -11.44 -21.99
N SER A 726 -26.41 -11.27 -22.90
CA SER A 726 -27.69 -10.63 -22.56
C SER A 726 -28.43 -11.48 -21.52
N THR A 727 -28.59 -10.93 -20.31
CA THR A 727 -29.31 -11.61 -19.22
C THR A 727 -30.83 -11.50 -19.43
N ARG A 728 -31.59 -12.49 -18.93
CA ARG A 728 -32.96 -12.69 -19.39
C ARG A 728 -33.96 -11.66 -18.85
N ALA A 729 -34.54 -10.92 -19.81
CA ALA A 729 -35.90 -10.40 -19.78
C ALA A 729 -36.23 -9.41 -18.66
N ASP A 730 -35.74 -8.17 -18.82
CA ASP A 730 -36.52 -7.01 -18.38
C ASP A 730 -37.81 -6.97 -19.23
N PRO A 731 -39.03 -6.99 -18.66
CA PRO A 731 -40.29 -7.09 -19.42
C PRO A 731 -40.56 -5.90 -20.37
N VAL A 732 -39.72 -4.87 -20.35
CA VAL A 732 -39.72 -3.75 -21.30
C VAL A 732 -39.18 -4.14 -22.68
N GLU A 733 -38.23 -5.08 -22.79
CA GLU A 733 -37.64 -5.50 -24.08
C GLU A 733 -38.72 -6.03 -25.04
N ALA A 734 -39.68 -6.77 -24.51
CA ALA A 734 -40.80 -7.38 -25.26
C ALA A 734 -41.82 -6.38 -25.83
N GLN A 735 -41.67 -5.08 -25.59
CA GLN A 735 -42.59 -4.04 -26.10
C GLN A 735 -41.98 -3.14 -27.19
N LEU A 736 -40.67 -3.23 -27.45
CA LEU A 736 -39.94 -2.18 -28.22
C LEU A 736 -39.06 -2.68 -29.37
N GLY A 737 -38.69 -3.96 -29.45
CA GLY A 737 -37.87 -4.48 -30.53
C GLY A 737 -37.44 -5.93 -30.34
N GLY A 738 -36.45 -6.38 -31.13
CA GLY A 738 -35.77 -7.66 -30.87
C GLY A 738 -34.77 -7.56 -29.72
N GLY A 739 -34.12 -8.68 -29.40
CA GLY A 739 -33.08 -8.75 -28.39
C GLY A 739 -31.75 -8.18 -28.91
N PRO A 740 -30.87 -7.67 -28.03
CA PRO A 740 -29.52 -7.28 -28.40
C PRO A 740 -28.67 -8.50 -28.77
N GLY A 741 -27.59 -8.28 -29.51
CA GLY A 741 -26.56 -9.30 -29.72
C GLY A 741 -25.76 -9.59 -28.45
N GLY A 742 -25.06 -10.72 -28.40
CA GLY A 742 -24.03 -11.00 -27.40
C GLY A 742 -22.70 -10.33 -27.77
N GLY A 743 -21.91 -9.91 -26.77
CA GLY A 743 -20.58 -9.33 -26.99
C GLY A 743 -19.56 -10.40 -27.41
N SER A 744 -18.52 -10.04 -28.16
CA SER A 744 -17.44 -10.98 -28.51
C SER A 744 -16.42 -11.15 -27.40
N GLY A 745 -15.80 -12.33 -27.33
CA GLY A 745 -14.66 -12.59 -26.44
C GLY A 745 -13.47 -11.67 -26.74
N GLY A 746 -12.69 -11.35 -25.71
CA GLY A 746 -11.54 -10.47 -25.74
C GLY A 746 -10.22 -11.14 -26.14
N SER A 747 -9.13 -10.74 -25.51
CA SER A 747 -7.76 -11.17 -25.84
C SER A 747 -6.98 -11.64 -24.62
N LEU A 748 -6.27 -12.77 -24.75
CA LEU A 748 -5.27 -13.26 -23.79
C LEU A 748 -3.90 -13.36 -24.48
N LEU A 749 -2.90 -12.66 -23.93
CA LEU A 749 -1.53 -12.62 -24.45
C LEU A 749 -0.54 -13.05 -23.36
N LEU A 750 0.09 -14.22 -23.52
CA LEU A 750 0.79 -14.92 -22.45
C LEU A 750 2.27 -15.16 -22.80
N PHE A 751 3.17 -14.36 -22.24
CA PHE A 751 4.63 -14.48 -22.34
C PHE A 751 5.17 -15.36 -21.20
N LEU A 752 5.39 -16.65 -21.47
CA LEU A 752 5.64 -17.68 -20.46
C LEU A 752 6.88 -18.52 -20.78
N GLN A 753 7.65 -18.94 -19.76
CA GLN A 753 8.60 -20.06 -19.89
C GLN A 753 7.89 -21.40 -19.69
N THR A 754 7.02 -21.53 -18.67
CA THR A 754 6.23 -22.75 -18.42
C THR A 754 4.77 -22.48 -18.02
N MET A 755 3.89 -23.44 -18.27
CA MET A 755 2.47 -23.39 -17.90
C MET A 755 1.92 -24.74 -17.41
N THR A 756 1.03 -24.71 -16.41
CA THR A 756 0.23 -25.85 -15.96
C THR A 756 -1.25 -25.48 -15.84
N LEU A 757 -2.10 -26.02 -16.72
CA LEU A 757 -3.56 -25.87 -16.67
C LEU A 757 -4.15 -27.17 -16.11
N ARG A 758 -4.50 -27.20 -14.82
CA ARG A 758 -4.86 -28.44 -14.10
C ARG A 758 -6.30 -28.90 -14.35
N ASN A 759 -6.60 -30.16 -14.09
CA ASN A 759 -7.96 -30.71 -14.21
C ASN A 759 -8.98 -29.86 -13.41
N GLY A 760 -10.03 -29.41 -14.11
CA GLY A 760 -11.10 -28.56 -13.57
C GLY A 760 -10.92 -27.05 -13.80
N SER A 761 -9.76 -26.59 -14.26
CA SER A 761 -9.52 -25.17 -14.54
C SER A 761 -9.97 -24.74 -15.94
N ILE A 762 -10.14 -23.43 -16.13
CA ILE A 762 -10.72 -22.83 -17.34
C ILE A 762 -9.86 -21.65 -17.82
N LEU A 763 -9.52 -21.65 -19.12
CA LEU A 763 -8.90 -20.53 -19.83
C LEU A 763 -9.84 -20.11 -20.98
N SER A 764 -10.49 -18.96 -20.88
CA SER A 764 -11.64 -18.61 -21.73
C SER A 764 -11.55 -17.25 -22.42
N THR A 765 -11.97 -17.21 -23.68
CA THR A 765 -12.36 -16.01 -24.43
C THR A 765 -13.62 -16.33 -25.25
N ALA A 766 -14.66 -16.83 -24.60
CA ALA A 766 -15.92 -17.18 -25.22
C ALA A 766 -16.69 -15.93 -25.69
N GLY A 767 -17.50 -16.08 -26.75
CA GLY A 767 -18.51 -15.09 -27.09
C GLY A 767 -19.71 -15.17 -26.15
N GLY A 768 -20.32 -14.02 -25.84
CA GLY A 768 -21.52 -13.93 -25.03
C GLY A 768 -22.78 -14.38 -25.76
N GLN A 769 -23.79 -14.84 -25.01
CA GLN A 769 -25.07 -15.28 -25.56
C GLN A 769 -25.94 -14.10 -26.02
N GLY A 770 -26.58 -14.27 -27.18
CA GLY A 770 -27.53 -13.30 -27.75
C GLY A 770 -28.84 -13.22 -26.97
N GLY A 771 -29.44 -12.03 -26.96
CA GLY A 771 -30.66 -11.71 -26.21
C GLY A 771 -31.89 -12.49 -26.66
N ALA A 772 -32.79 -12.73 -25.71
CA ALA A 772 -33.85 -13.75 -25.80
C ALA A 772 -34.83 -13.61 -26.98
N VAL A 773 -34.93 -12.44 -27.61
CA VAL A 773 -35.84 -12.15 -28.73
C VAL A 773 -35.05 -12.08 -30.05
N GLY A 774 -34.43 -13.18 -30.45
CA GLY A 774 -33.77 -13.30 -31.76
C GLY A 774 -32.32 -12.82 -31.85
N GLY A 775 -31.69 -12.47 -30.72
CA GLY A 775 -30.32 -11.91 -30.70
C GLY A 775 -29.27 -12.89 -31.21
N GLY A 776 -28.32 -12.40 -32.01
CA GLY A 776 -27.17 -13.17 -32.48
C GLY A 776 -26.10 -13.32 -31.40
N GLY A 777 -25.46 -14.49 -31.32
CA GLY A 777 -24.39 -14.76 -30.36
C GLY A 777 -23.06 -14.10 -30.73
N GLY A 778 -22.27 -13.69 -29.74
CA GLY A 778 -20.97 -13.05 -29.95
C GLY A 778 -19.90 -14.01 -30.49
N ALA A 779 -18.90 -13.48 -31.19
CA ALA A 779 -17.74 -14.24 -31.66
C ALA A 779 -16.80 -14.66 -30.51
N GLY A 780 -16.08 -15.78 -30.67
CA GLY A 780 -15.01 -16.17 -29.74
C GLY A 780 -13.73 -15.34 -29.96
N GLY A 781 -13.08 -14.93 -28.87
CA GLY A 781 -11.91 -14.06 -28.85
C GLY A 781 -10.58 -14.70 -29.27
N ARG A 782 -9.45 -14.19 -28.77
CA ARG A 782 -8.09 -14.63 -29.15
C ARG A 782 -7.23 -15.02 -27.96
N ILE A 783 -6.47 -16.11 -28.09
CA ILE A 783 -5.49 -16.58 -27.10
C ILE A 783 -4.16 -16.84 -27.81
N HIS A 784 -3.06 -16.21 -27.33
CA HIS A 784 -1.71 -16.43 -27.84
C HIS A 784 -0.72 -16.82 -26.74
N PHE A 785 0.00 -17.93 -26.97
CA PHE A 785 1.11 -18.38 -26.14
C PHE A 785 2.47 -18.01 -26.72
N HIS A 786 3.12 -16.99 -26.14
CA HIS A 786 4.44 -16.53 -26.53
C HIS A 786 5.53 -17.19 -25.67
N TRP A 787 5.93 -18.41 -26.04
CA TRP A 787 6.93 -19.17 -25.29
C TRP A 787 8.32 -18.50 -25.27
N ALA A 788 8.88 -18.29 -24.09
CA ALA A 788 10.28 -17.95 -23.89
C ALA A 788 11.15 -19.22 -23.80
N ASP A 789 12.44 -19.10 -24.13
CA ASP A 789 13.51 -20.07 -23.84
C ASP A 789 13.19 -21.56 -24.13
N ILE A 790 12.45 -21.82 -25.22
CA ILE A 790 11.98 -23.18 -25.60
C ILE A 790 13.17 -24.16 -25.62
N PRO A 791 13.23 -25.15 -24.71
CA PRO A 791 14.37 -26.05 -24.60
C PRO A 791 14.39 -27.03 -25.77
N THR A 792 15.58 -27.47 -26.20
CA THR A 792 15.74 -28.34 -27.38
C THR A 792 16.86 -29.37 -27.19
N GLY A 793 16.77 -30.49 -27.92
CA GLY A 793 17.73 -31.58 -27.79
C GLY A 793 17.70 -32.23 -26.40
N GLU A 794 18.89 -32.52 -25.85
CA GLU A 794 19.04 -33.21 -24.56
C GLU A 794 18.44 -32.44 -23.36
N ASP A 795 18.31 -31.11 -23.47
CA ASP A 795 17.73 -30.25 -22.43
C ASP A 795 16.20 -30.18 -22.49
N TYR A 796 15.56 -30.76 -23.52
CA TYR A 796 14.10 -30.64 -23.71
C TYR A 796 13.29 -31.16 -22.52
N VAL A 797 12.39 -30.30 -22.04
CA VAL A 797 11.33 -30.61 -21.08
C VAL A 797 10.01 -30.04 -21.60
N PRO A 798 8.85 -30.67 -21.33
CA PRO A 798 7.56 -30.12 -21.74
C PRO A 798 7.29 -28.75 -21.10
N ILE A 799 7.10 -27.72 -21.92
CA ILE A 799 6.83 -26.34 -21.46
C ILE A 799 5.39 -26.12 -21.00
N ALA A 800 4.46 -26.99 -21.37
CA ALA A 800 3.06 -26.92 -20.93
C ALA A 800 2.50 -28.30 -20.54
N THR A 801 1.74 -28.34 -19.44
CA THR A 801 0.86 -29.47 -19.07
C THR A 801 -0.58 -28.98 -19.07
N VAL A 802 -1.47 -29.67 -19.79
CA VAL A 802 -2.83 -29.19 -20.07
C VAL A 802 -3.85 -30.30 -19.82
N GLU A 803 -4.53 -30.21 -18.69
CA GLU A 803 -5.61 -31.08 -18.22
C GLU A 803 -6.96 -30.33 -18.10
N GLY A 804 -6.93 -29.00 -17.96
CA GLY A 804 -8.11 -28.14 -17.91
C GLY A 804 -8.67 -27.78 -19.30
N LEU A 805 -9.70 -26.94 -19.30
CA LEU A 805 -10.45 -26.55 -20.50
C LEU A 805 -9.95 -25.22 -21.08
N ILE A 806 -9.78 -25.15 -22.40
CA ILE A 806 -9.54 -23.90 -23.14
C ILE A 806 -10.76 -23.62 -24.03
N VAL A 807 -11.35 -22.42 -23.93
CA VAL A 807 -12.58 -22.04 -24.62
C VAL A 807 -12.37 -20.81 -25.49
N THR A 808 -12.51 -20.96 -26.81
CA THR A 808 -12.49 -19.88 -27.80
C THR A 808 -13.72 -19.92 -28.72
N GLY A 809 -14.80 -20.53 -28.25
CA GLY A 809 -16.04 -20.70 -29.00
C GLY A 809 -16.87 -19.41 -29.10
N GLY A 810 -17.66 -19.30 -30.16
CA GLY A 810 -18.70 -18.28 -30.25
C GLY A 810 -19.83 -18.56 -29.24
N GLY A 811 -20.49 -17.50 -28.80
CA GLY A 811 -21.70 -17.59 -28.00
C GLY A 811 -22.89 -18.04 -28.84
N GLU A 812 -23.85 -18.69 -28.20
CA GLU A 812 -25.10 -19.11 -28.86
C GLU A 812 -26.01 -17.91 -29.14
N GLY A 813 -26.79 -18.01 -30.22
CA GLY A 813 -27.91 -17.08 -30.46
C GLY A 813 -29.14 -17.42 -29.61
N SER A 814 -30.23 -16.69 -29.84
CA SER A 814 -31.55 -17.00 -29.27
C SER A 814 -32.64 -17.05 -30.34
N ASN A 815 -33.59 -17.97 -30.19
CA ASN A 815 -34.63 -18.29 -31.19
C ASN A 815 -34.01 -18.57 -32.58
N ASP A 816 -34.31 -17.73 -33.58
CA ASP A 816 -33.75 -17.84 -34.93
C ASP A 816 -32.37 -17.17 -35.09
N GLY A 817 -31.87 -16.49 -34.04
CA GLY A 817 -30.56 -15.87 -34.00
C GLY A 817 -29.43 -16.89 -34.09
N LEU A 818 -28.40 -16.58 -34.88
CA LEU A 818 -27.29 -17.50 -35.16
C LEU A 818 -26.22 -17.45 -34.07
N LYS A 819 -25.53 -18.59 -33.87
CA LYS A 819 -24.30 -18.68 -33.08
C LYS A 819 -23.20 -17.80 -33.69
N GLY A 820 -22.36 -17.19 -32.85
CA GLY A 820 -21.11 -16.58 -33.30
C GLY A 820 -20.08 -17.61 -33.78
N GLY A 821 -19.08 -17.16 -34.54
CA GLY A 821 -18.01 -18.04 -35.00
C GLY A 821 -17.08 -18.48 -33.86
N ASP A 822 -16.63 -19.73 -33.91
CA ASP A 822 -15.52 -20.18 -33.07
C ASP A 822 -14.19 -19.59 -33.59
N SER A 823 -13.23 -19.38 -32.69
CA SER A 823 -11.93 -18.74 -32.98
C SER A 823 -10.75 -19.61 -32.55
N ASN A 824 -9.56 -19.27 -33.04
CA ASN A 824 -8.36 -20.10 -32.94
C ASN A 824 -7.39 -19.63 -31.85
N VAL A 825 -6.94 -20.58 -31.03
CA VAL A 825 -5.76 -20.45 -30.17
C VAL A 825 -4.49 -20.49 -31.02
N SER A 826 -3.50 -19.65 -30.71
CA SER A 826 -2.22 -19.59 -31.40
C SER A 826 -1.02 -19.62 -30.44
N GLY A 827 0.18 -19.82 -30.97
CA GLY A 827 1.40 -19.79 -30.19
C GLY A 827 2.64 -19.61 -31.07
N LYS A 828 3.77 -19.34 -30.42
CA LYS A 828 5.06 -19.07 -31.06
C LYS A 828 5.51 -20.22 -31.98
N GLN A 829 6.26 -19.87 -33.03
CA GLN A 829 6.79 -20.84 -33.98
C GLN A 829 7.82 -21.78 -33.34
N CYS A 830 7.55 -23.08 -33.33
CA CYS A 830 8.41 -24.05 -32.67
C CYS A 830 9.76 -24.27 -33.42
N PRO A 831 10.86 -24.53 -32.68
CA PRO A 831 12.17 -24.80 -33.25
C PRO A 831 12.23 -26.17 -33.96
N ARG A 832 13.40 -26.51 -34.50
CA ARG A 832 13.65 -27.82 -35.16
C ARG A 832 13.38 -28.97 -34.18
N GLY A 833 12.83 -30.08 -34.69
CA GLY A 833 12.42 -31.25 -33.90
C GLY A 833 11.08 -31.13 -33.17
N LEU A 834 10.55 -29.92 -32.93
CA LEU A 834 9.33 -29.67 -32.15
C LEU A 834 8.18 -29.08 -33.00
N TYR A 835 6.92 -29.38 -32.67
CA TYR A 835 5.72 -28.90 -33.38
C TYR A 835 4.50 -28.68 -32.46
N GLY A 836 3.40 -28.16 -33.01
CA GLY A 836 2.15 -27.95 -32.29
C GLY A 836 2.15 -26.68 -31.43
N LEU A 837 1.09 -26.49 -30.63
CA LEU A 837 0.89 -25.28 -29.82
C LEU A 837 1.88 -25.17 -28.64
N TYR A 838 2.27 -26.32 -28.09
CA TYR A 838 3.12 -26.45 -26.89
C TYR A 838 4.55 -26.92 -27.22
N CYS A 839 4.94 -26.85 -28.50
CA CYS A 839 6.23 -27.33 -29.01
C CYS A 839 6.62 -28.74 -28.52
N VAL A 840 5.72 -29.70 -28.73
CA VAL A 840 5.96 -31.12 -28.43
C VAL A 840 6.85 -31.78 -29.48
N GLU A 841 7.52 -32.86 -29.11
CA GLU A 841 8.45 -33.60 -29.97
C GLU A 841 7.74 -34.20 -31.19
N CYS A 842 8.33 -34.05 -32.39
CA CYS A 842 7.84 -34.76 -33.59
C CYS A 842 7.80 -36.28 -33.35
N PRO A 843 6.78 -37.01 -33.84
CA PRO A 843 6.65 -38.45 -33.62
C PRO A 843 7.87 -39.26 -34.04
N VAL A 844 8.17 -40.34 -33.30
CA VAL A 844 9.27 -41.27 -33.62
C VAL A 844 9.09 -41.82 -35.05
N GLY A 845 10.15 -41.73 -35.86
CA GLY A 845 10.08 -42.00 -37.31
C GLY A 845 9.77 -40.79 -38.19
N THR A 846 9.72 -39.59 -37.62
CA THR A 846 9.68 -38.31 -38.37
C THR A 846 10.79 -37.35 -37.93
N TYR A 847 11.11 -36.36 -38.76
CA TYR A 847 12.07 -35.29 -38.47
C TYR A 847 11.57 -33.91 -38.91
N LYS A 848 12.10 -32.85 -38.30
CA LYS A 848 11.76 -31.46 -38.62
C LYS A 848 12.99 -30.57 -38.64
N ASN A 849 13.45 -30.23 -39.85
CA ASN A 849 14.64 -29.42 -40.12
C ASN A 849 14.35 -27.90 -40.23
N GLU A 850 13.09 -27.48 -40.10
CA GLU A 850 12.60 -26.11 -40.28
C GLU A 850 11.86 -25.60 -39.02
N THR A 851 11.75 -24.28 -38.87
CA THR A 851 10.98 -23.61 -37.81
C THR A 851 9.49 -23.53 -38.19
N GLY A 852 8.61 -23.41 -37.19
CA GLY A 852 7.16 -23.37 -37.38
C GLY A 852 6.44 -24.49 -36.61
N SER A 853 5.12 -24.42 -36.53
CA SER A 853 4.33 -25.26 -35.61
C SER A 853 3.35 -26.23 -36.29
N SER A 854 3.21 -26.23 -37.62
CA SER A 854 2.37 -27.22 -38.33
C SER A 854 2.94 -28.64 -38.17
N ARG A 855 2.05 -29.62 -37.98
CA ARG A 855 2.38 -31.05 -37.93
C ARG A 855 2.99 -31.56 -39.24
N GLU A 856 2.66 -30.94 -40.37
CA GLU A 856 3.15 -31.28 -41.71
C GLU A 856 4.67 -31.01 -41.87
N LEU A 857 5.27 -30.26 -40.94
CA LEU A 857 6.71 -30.03 -40.89
C LEU A 857 7.49 -31.21 -40.26
N CYS A 858 6.82 -32.15 -39.60
CA CYS A 858 7.40 -33.44 -39.19
C CYS A 858 7.32 -34.43 -40.36
N ARG A 859 8.38 -34.47 -41.18
CA ARG A 859 8.47 -35.29 -42.41
C ARG A 859 8.96 -36.71 -42.07
N GLU A 860 8.51 -37.72 -42.79
CA GLU A 860 8.93 -39.12 -42.56
C GLU A 860 10.43 -39.33 -42.76
N CYS A 861 11.02 -40.21 -41.95
CA CYS A 861 12.43 -40.57 -42.04
C CYS A 861 12.73 -41.55 -43.21
N PRO A 862 13.97 -41.58 -43.73
CA PRO A 862 14.39 -42.54 -44.76
C PRO A 862 14.22 -44.00 -44.31
N PRO A 863 13.91 -44.94 -45.23
CA PRO A 863 13.66 -46.33 -44.90
C PRO A 863 14.88 -47.01 -44.26
N LEU A 864 14.64 -47.70 -43.15
CA LEU A 864 15.67 -48.35 -42.35
C LEU A 864 16.13 -49.71 -42.92
N PRO A 865 17.33 -50.19 -42.54
CA PRO A 865 17.75 -51.57 -42.79
C PRO A 865 16.78 -52.60 -42.19
N PRO A 866 16.66 -53.81 -42.77
CA PRO A 866 15.91 -54.88 -42.12
C PRO A 866 16.53 -55.19 -40.74
N ARG A 867 15.66 -55.38 -39.73
CA ARG A 867 16.00 -55.53 -38.30
C ARG A 867 16.44 -54.25 -37.56
N ALA A 868 16.18 -53.05 -38.12
CA ALA A 868 16.30 -51.77 -37.42
C ALA A 868 14.94 -51.12 -37.11
N GLU A 869 14.92 -50.27 -36.08
CA GLU A 869 13.77 -49.47 -35.63
C GLU A 869 14.23 -48.05 -35.25
N HIS A 870 13.37 -47.04 -35.39
CA HIS A 870 13.68 -45.67 -34.96
C HIS A 870 13.67 -45.55 -33.44
N VAL A 871 14.65 -44.83 -32.89
CA VAL A 871 14.77 -44.60 -31.44
C VAL A 871 14.07 -43.29 -31.07
N TYR A 872 13.52 -43.24 -29.85
CA TYR A 872 13.11 -41.99 -29.23
C TYR A 872 14.30 -41.00 -29.14
N VAL A 873 14.06 -39.73 -29.44
CA VAL A 873 15.06 -38.65 -29.38
C VAL A 873 14.49 -37.50 -28.57
N ARG A 874 15.21 -37.12 -27.51
CA ARG A 874 14.84 -35.98 -26.68
C ARG A 874 14.97 -34.68 -27.48
N GLY A 875 13.91 -33.87 -27.46
CA GLY A 875 13.73 -32.70 -28.33
C GLY A 875 13.36 -33.01 -29.79
N GLY A 876 13.09 -34.28 -30.13
CA GLY A 876 12.73 -34.73 -31.47
C GLY A 876 13.86 -34.72 -32.51
N ALA A 877 13.68 -35.44 -33.62
CA ALA A 877 14.71 -35.51 -34.66
C ALA A 877 14.76 -34.21 -35.49
N SER A 878 15.88 -33.49 -35.42
CA SER A 878 16.11 -32.25 -36.17
C SER A 878 16.78 -32.45 -37.55
N LYS A 879 17.18 -33.68 -37.88
CA LYS A 879 17.94 -34.05 -39.09
C LYS A 879 17.27 -35.22 -39.83
N PRO A 880 17.35 -35.29 -41.18
CA PRO A 880 16.75 -36.37 -41.97
C PRO A 880 17.38 -37.74 -41.71
N THR A 881 18.61 -37.82 -41.19
CA THR A 881 19.29 -39.07 -40.84
C THR A 881 18.85 -39.57 -39.46
N CYS A 882 17.55 -39.72 -39.26
CA CYS A 882 16.92 -40.00 -37.96
C CYS A 882 17.59 -41.21 -37.27
N PRO A 883 17.95 -41.12 -35.98
CA PRO A 883 18.64 -42.21 -35.31
C PRO A 883 17.75 -43.46 -35.20
N TYR A 884 18.42 -44.60 -35.25
CA TYR A 884 17.82 -45.93 -35.23
C TYR A 884 18.73 -46.88 -34.47
N GLN A 885 18.13 -47.92 -33.90
CA GLN A 885 18.83 -49.04 -33.28
C GLN A 885 18.48 -50.33 -34.02
N CYS A 886 19.27 -51.36 -33.81
CA CYS A 886 18.88 -52.71 -34.21
C CYS A 886 17.98 -53.31 -33.13
N ILE A 887 17.00 -54.12 -33.52
CA ILE A 887 15.99 -54.75 -32.62
C ILE A 887 16.64 -55.68 -31.56
N SER A 888 17.94 -55.97 -31.66
CA SER A 888 18.73 -56.65 -30.63
C SER A 888 20.23 -56.29 -30.74
N GLU A 889 20.92 -56.23 -29.60
CA GLU A 889 22.38 -56.06 -29.49
C GLU A 889 23.21 -57.10 -30.27
N LYS A 890 22.59 -58.21 -30.68
CA LYS A 890 23.19 -59.25 -31.53
C LYS A 890 23.50 -58.77 -32.96
N TYR A 891 23.00 -57.60 -33.34
CA TYR A 891 23.14 -56.99 -34.66
C TYR A 891 23.93 -55.69 -34.56
N ARG A 892 24.88 -55.47 -35.47
CA ARG A 892 25.70 -54.24 -35.49
C ARG A 892 25.14 -53.16 -36.41
N THR A 893 25.09 -51.93 -35.91
CA THR A 893 24.93 -50.72 -36.74
C THR A 893 26.15 -50.55 -37.66
N PRO A 894 25.99 -49.97 -38.87
CA PRO A 894 24.78 -49.35 -39.40
C PRO A 894 23.78 -50.32 -40.07
N HIS A 895 24.16 -51.53 -40.44
CA HIS A 895 23.32 -52.39 -41.31
C HIS A 895 22.48 -53.45 -40.59
N CYS A 896 22.59 -53.57 -39.27
CA CYS A 896 21.91 -54.57 -38.44
C CYS A 896 22.16 -56.04 -38.87
N TYR A 897 23.40 -56.28 -39.29
CA TYR A 897 23.94 -57.59 -39.60
C TYR A 897 24.43 -58.31 -38.32
N THR A 898 24.27 -59.63 -38.29
CA THR A 898 24.94 -60.52 -37.33
C THR A 898 26.45 -60.51 -37.55
N MET A 899 27.24 -60.92 -36.55
CA MET A 899 28.71 -60.97 -36.69
C MET A 899 29.22 -61.85 -37.85
N LEU A 900 28.44 -62.84 -38.30
CA LEU A 900 28.78 -63.65 -39.47
C LEU A 900 28.46 -62.94 -40.78
N GLU A 901 27.28 -62.29 -40.88
CA GLU A 901 26.92 -61.45 -42.02
C GLU A 901 27.92 -60.27 -42.18
N ASP A 902 28.31 -59.62 -41.07
CA ASP A 902 29.30 -58.53 -41.00
C ASP A 902 30.70 -58.98 -41.50
N LEU A 903 31.17 -60.15 -41.05
CA LEU A 903 32.42 -60.77 -41.53
C LEU A 903 32.36 -61.13 -43.02
N ILE A 904 31.21 -61.60 -43.51
CA ILE A 904 31.01 -61.95 -44.91
C ILE A 904 31.04 -60.68 -45.80
N TYR A 905 30.32 -59.63 -45.41
CA TYR A 905 30.25 -58.40 -46.22
C TYR A 905 31.53 -57.55 -46.15
N THR A 906 32.22 -57.51 -45.01
CA THR A 906 33.55 -56.86 -44.94
C THR A 906 34.62 -57.54 -45.80
N LEU A 907 34.46 -58.84 -46.10
CA LEU A 907 35.29 -59.58 -47.06
C LEU A 907 34.73 -59.57 -48.50
N GLY A 908 33.84 -58.61 -48.82
CA GLY A 908 33.32 -58.40 -50.17
C GLY A 908 32.04 -59.16 -50.51
N GLY A 909 31.34 -59.69 -49.50
CA GLY A 909 30.09 -60.43 -49.66
C GLY A 909 30.30 -61.95 -49.83
N PRO A 910 29.20 -62.73 -49.85
CA PRO A 910 29.25 -64.19 -49.72
C PRO A 910 30.12 -64.89 -50.77
N TYR A 911 30.12 -64.41 -52.01
CA TYR A 911 30.93 -64.99 -53.09
C TYR A 911 32.43 -64.80 -52.88
N LEU A 912 32.86 -63.60 -52.44
CA LEU A 912 34.27 -63.33 -52.13
C LEU A 912 34.70 -63.96 -50.80
N PHE A 913 33.81 -64.05 -49.81
CA PHE A 913 34.07 -64.81 -48.59
C PHE A 913 34.28 -66.30 -48.87
N ILE A 914 33.45 -66.93 -49.71
CA ILE A 914 33.60 -68.33 -50.11
C ILE A 914 34.89 -68.54 -50.92
N LEU A 915 35.22 -67.63 -51.86
CA LEU A 915 36.48 -67.67 -52.59
C LEU A 915 37.69 -67.55 -51.65
N PHE A 916 37.67 -66.61 -50.70
CA PHE A 916 38.72 -66.44 -49.71
C PHE A 916 38.84 -67.64 -48.78
N LEU A 917 37.74 -68.22 -48.31
CA LEU A 917 37.77 -69.39 -47.45
C LEU A 917 38.25 -70.63 -48.22
N SER A 918 37.88 -70.78 -49.50
CA SER A 918 38.43 -71.84 -50.36
C SER A 918 39.94 -71.65 -50.63
N SER A 919 40.40 -70.42 -50.87
CA SER A 919 41.83 -70.15 -51.11
C SER A 919 42.63 -70.27 -49.83
N VAL A 920 42.09 -69.91 -48.67
CA VAL A 920 42.68 -70.19 -47.35
C VAL A 920 42.73 -71.68 -47.08
N MET A 921 41.72 -72.48 -47.44
CA MET A 921 41.79 -73.94 -47.30
C MET A 921 42.83 -74.58 -48.23
N VAL A 922 42.95 -74.10 -49.47
CA VAL A 922 44.01 -74.51 -50.41
C VAL A 922 45.39 -74.06 -49.91
N ILE A 923 45.53 -72.84 -49.39
CA ILE A 923 46.76 -72.31 -48.79
C ILE A 923 47.09 -73.03 -47.49
N LEU A 924 46.11 -73.47 -46.70
CA LEU A 924 46.34 -74.26 -45.48
C LEU A 924 46.78 -75.67 -45.82
N ALA A 925 46.20 -76.30 -46.86
CA ALA A 925 46.69 -77.57 -47.40
C ALA A 925 48.12 -77.44 -47.96
N LEU A 926 48.41 -76.36 -48.69
CA LEU A 926 49.76 -76.04 -49.18
C LEU A 926 50.73 -75.73 -48.04
N MET A 927 50.32 -75.01 -47.00
CA MET A 927 51.14 -74.73 -45.82
C MET A 927 51.37 -75.99 -44.98
N LEU A 928 50.41 -76.91 -44.91
CA LEU A 928 50.61 -78.22 -44.27
C LEU A 928 51.54 -79.13 -45.10
N SER A 929 51.59 -78.98 -46.43
CA SER A 929 52.61 -79.65 -47.27
C SER A 929 53.97 -78.96 -47.23
N VAL A 930 54.03 -77.63 -47.16
CA VAL A 930 55.28 -76.84 -47.18
C VAL A 930 55.92 -76.76 -45.79
N ALA A 931 55.17 -76.82 -44.69
CA ALA A 931 55.71 -76.95 -43.33
C ALA A 931 56.43 -78.29 -43.08
N ARG A 932 56.38 -79.24 -44.03
CA ARG A 932 57.23 -80.44 -44.07
C ARG A 932 58.58 -80.21 -44.80
N MET A 933 58.79 -79.06 -45.43
CA MET A 933 60.02 -78.69 -46.14
C MET A 933 60.73 -77.49 -45.50
N LYS A 934 61.92 -77.79 -44.99
CA LYS A 934 63.03 -76.94 -44.48
C LYS A 934 63.08 -75.49 -45.02
N LEU A 935 63.27 -74.47 -44.17
CA LEU A 935 64.47 -74.11 -43.36
C LEU A 935 65.66 -73.55 -44.18
N VAL A 936 66.24 -72.44 -43.70
CA VAL A 936 67.42 -71.67 -44.21
C VAL A 936 67.13 -70.82 -45.47
N GLY A 937 67.53 -69.54 -45.61
CA GLY A 937 68.20 -68.58 -44.70
C GLY A 937 68.62 -67.26 -45.42
N ASN A 938 68.97 -66.21 -44.64
CA ASN A 938 69.77 -64.97 -44.90
C ASN A 938 70.42 -64.70 -46.29
N ASP A 939 70.72 -63.50 -46.82
CA ASP A 939 70.68 -62.04 -46.46
C ASP A 939 71.09 -61.23 -47.75
N ASP A 940 71.16 -59.89 -47.91
CA ASP A 940 70.62 -58.62 -47.34
C ASP A 940 71.13 -57.43 -48.24
N TYR A 941 71.02 -56.15 -47.80
CA TYR A 941 71.96 -55.01 -47.99
C TYR A 941 71.61 -53.82 -48.92
N SER A 942 71.16 -52.71 -48.29
CA SER A 942 71.35 -51.28 -48.71
C SER A 942 70.58 -50.78 -49.97
N ARG A 943 70.37 -49.49 -50.29
CA ARG A 943 70.74 -48.14 -49.77
C ARG A 943 69.72 -47.10 -50.35
N THR A 944 69.61 -45.77 -50.13
CA THR A 944 70.45 -44.67 -49.56
C THR A 944 69.55 -43.52 -49.00
N THR A 945 70.19 -42.46 -48.47
CA THR A 945 69.67 -41.20 -47.87
C THR A 945 69.53 -39.99 -48.83
N VAL A 946 68.84 -38.90 -48.44
CA VAL A 946 69.35 -37.48 -48.33
C VAL A 946 68.24 -36.46 -47.90
N THR A 947 68.64 -35.30 -47.35
CA THR A 947 67.86 -34.16 -46.78
C THR A 947 68.39 -32.81 -47.37
N PRO A 948 68.42 -31.57 -46.77
CA PRO A 948 67.69 -30.88 -45.66
C PRO A 948 67.35 -29.35 -45.89
N ARG A 949 66.92 -28.61 -44.83
CA ARG A 949 66.93 -27.12 -44.59
C ARG A 949 65.89 -26.25 -45.35
N GLY A 950 65.41 -25.08 -44.87
CA GLY A 950 65.57 -24.23 -43.65
C GLY A 950 64.92 -22.82 -43.91
N LEU A 951 64.66 -21.83 -43.03
CA LEU A 951 64.90 -21.47 -41.59
C LEU A 951 63.52 -21.26 -40.84
N HIS A 952 63.22 -20.57 -39.70
CA HIS A 952 63.72 -19.43 -38.88
C HIS A 952 63.53 -18.01 -39.50
N VAL A 953 63.21 -16.87 -38.82
CA VAL A 953 63.24 -16.41 -37.39
C VAL A 953 62.07 -15.44 -37.02
N GLU A 954 61.39 -15.67 -35.87
CA GLU A 954 60.85 -14.77 -34.77
C GLU A 954 60.21 -13.36 -35.06
N GLN A 955 59.71 -12.49 -34.14
CA GLN A 955 59.69 -12.27 -32.65
C GLN A 955 58.40 -11.41 -32.30
N SER A 956 57.46 -11.80 -31.42
CA SER A 956 57.29 -11.56 -29.95
C SER A 956 56.57 -10.25 -29.46
N PHE A 957 55.70 -10.38 -28.42
CA PHE A 957 54.97 -9.33 -27.64
C PHE A 957 55.82 -8.80 -26.42
N PRO A 958 55.33 -8.21 -25.27
CA PRO A 958 54.00 -7.68 -24.81
C PRO A 958 54.02 -6.39 -23.89
N PHE A 959 52.85 -6.01 -23.30
CA PHE A 959 52.57 -5.66 -21.87
C PHE A 959 51.64 -4.43 -21.56
N LEU A 960 51.37 -4.13 -20.27
CA LEU A 960 50.14 -3.53 -19.67
C LEU A 960 50.37 -2.30 -18.72
N GLU A 961 49.26 -1.79 -18.12
CA GLU A 961 49.12 -0.92 -16.91
C GLU A 961 49.38 0.61 -17.05
N SER A 962 48.82 1.55 -16.25
CA SER A 962 47.79 1.54 -15.16
C SER A 962 46.99 2.89 -15.08
N LEU A 963 46.52 3.35 -13.90
CA LEU A 963 45.50 4.42 -13.69
C LEU A 963 45.85 5.40 -12.52
N ASN A 964 45.33 6.66 -12.55
CA ASN A 964 44.77 7.48 -11.43
C ASN A 964 45.23 8.98 -11.33
N GLU A 965 44.52 9.75 -10.48
CA GLU A 965 44.63 11.19 -10.06
C GLU A 965 44.01 12.28 -11.00
N VAL A 966 43.20 13.31 -10.63
CA VAL A 966 42.88 14.12 -9.39
C VAL A 966 43.62 15.50 -9.40
N LEU A 967 43.12 16.71 -9.01
CA LEU A 967 42.06 17.22 -8.07
C LEU A 967 41.43 18.59 -8.55
N GLU A 968 40.19 18.91 -8.12
CA GLU A 968 39.51 20.23 -7.93
C GLU A 968 39.55 21.47 -8.90
N THR A 969 38.42 22.21 -8.92
CA THR A 969 38.40 23.67 -8.63
C THR A 969 36.98 24.19 -8.33
N THR A 970 36.86 25.29 -7.56
CA THR A 970 35.59 25.85 -7.05
C THR A 970 35.31 27.28 -7.53
N ARG A 971 34.03 27.71 -7.55
CA ARG A 971 33.64 29.09 -7.19
C ARG A 971 32.14 29.26 -6.93
N VAL A 972 31.82 30.16 -6.00
CA VAL A 972 30.48 30.67 -5.66
C VAL A 972 30.63 32.17 -5.40
N GLU A 973 29.67 32.99 -5.83
CA GLU A 973 29.57 34.40 -5.46
C GLU A 973 28.17 34.68 -4.88
N GLU A 974 28.11 35.16 -3.63
CA GLU A 974 26.87 35.69 -3.03
C GLU A 974 26.74 37.19 -3.33
N SER A 975 25.53 37.66 -3.63
CA SER A 975 25.23 39.09 -3.72
C SER A 975 24.31 39.52 -2.56
N GLN A 976 24.62 40.66 -1.94
CA GLN A 976 23.87 41.16 -0.78
C GLN A 976 22.70 42.05 -1.20
N ARG A 977 21.46 41.56 -1.04
CA ARG A 977 20.23 42.35 -0.73
C ARG A 977 19.07 41.42 -0.37
N HIS A 978 18.55 41.54 0.86
CA HIS A 978 17.30 40.93 1.35
C HIS A 978 16.96 39.50 0.85
N VAL A 979 17.91 38.57 0.98
CA VAL A 979 17.65 37.14 0.79
C VAL A 979 17.34 36.50 2.14
N HIS A 980 16.10 36.07 2.37
CA HIS A 980 15.81 35.05 3.38
C HIS A 980 16.16 33.68 2.79
N ARG A 981 17.06 32.94 3.44
CA ARG A 981 17.37 31.56 3.03
C ARG A 981 16.19 30.66 3.38
N VAL A 982 15.47 30.19 2.36
CA VAL A 982 14.60 29.02 2.50
C VAL A 982 15.49 27.78 2.40
N TYR A 983 15.39 26.89 3.38
CA TYR A 983 16.12 25.63 3.40
C TYR A 983 15.29 24.59 2.65
N PHE A 984 15.85 24.03 1.57
CA PHE A 984 15.25 22.86 0.92
C PHE A 984 15.30 21.67 1.86
N MET A 985 14.20 20.92 1.91
CA MET A 985 14.11 19.62 2.57
C MET A 985 14.40 18.50 1.57
N GLY A 986 14.65 17.31 2.10
CA GLY A 986 14.95 16.11 1.32
C GLY A 986 16.45 15.83 1.17
N CYS A 987 16.80 14.54 1.10
CA CYS A 987 18.19 14.06 1.10
C CYS A 987 18.91 14.17 -0.27
N ASN A 988 18.29 14.82 -1.26
CA ASN A 988 18.75 14.87 -2.66
C ASN A 988 18.95 13.47 -3.27
N SER A 989 18.06 12.54 -2.94
CA SER A 989 18.02 11.19 -3.54
C SER A 989 16.98 11.15 -4.65
N PHE A 990 17.03 10.13 -5.51
CA PHE A 990 16.02 9.93 -6.56
C PHE A 990 14.59 9.77 -5.99
N ASN A 991 14.46 9.21 -4.78
CA ASN A 991 13.18 9.02 -4.09
C ASN A 991 12.77 10.23 -3.23
N GLU A 992 13.70 11.14 -2.93
CA GLU A 992 13.47 12.33 -2.11
C GLU A 992 14.35 13.50 -2.61
N PRO A 993 13.93 14.16 -3.71
CA PRO A 993 14.63 15.31 -4.26
C PRO A 993 14.46 16.55 -3.36
N TRP A 994 15.28 17.58 -3.60
CA TRP A 994 15.16 18.86 -2.91
C TRP A 994 13.82 19.55 -3.20
N HIS A 995 13.02 19.73 -2.15
CA HIS A 995 11.72 20.38 -2.18
C HIS A 995 11.65 21.51 -1.14
N LEU A 996 10.76 22.48 -1.33
CA LEU A 996 10.55 23.56 -0.36
C LEU A 996 9.66 23.04 0.79
N PRO A 997 9.84 23.50 2.04
CA PRO A 997 8.93 23.17 3.12
C PRO A 997 7.54 23.77 2.84
N HIS A 998 6.50 22.94 3.00
CA HIS A 998 5.11 23.34 2.76
C HIS A 998 4.61 24.41 3.76
N SER A 999 5.21 24.47 4.95
CA SER A 999 5.00 25.54 5.93
C SER A 999 5.94 26.73 5.65
N PRO A 1000 5.43 27.97 5.52
CA PRO A 1000 6.28 29.15 5.46
C PRO A 1000 7.06 29.33 6.78
N PRO A 1001 8.32 29.82 6.75
CA PRO A 1001 9.07 30.12 7.97
C PRO A 1001 8.33 31.09 8.90
N ASP A 1002 8.49 30.91 10.21
CA ASP A 1002 7.81 31.66 11.29
C ASP A 1002 7.76 33.18 11.05
N GLN A 1003 8.84 33.73 10.48
CA GLN A 1003 9.04 35.15 10.18
C GLN A 1003 8.06 35.74 9.14
N ILE A 1004 7.35 34.90 8.38
CA ILE A 1004 6.31 35.29 7.43
C ILE A 1004 4.98 34.54 7.65
N ALA A 1005 4.91 33.62 8.62
CA ALA A 1005 3.69 32.87 8.93
C ALA A 1005 2.51 33.80 9.27
N ASP A 1006 2.71 34.78 10.15
CA ASP A 1006 1.69 35.78 10.52
C ASP A 1006 1.13 36.53 9.30
N PHE A 1007 1.98 36.83 8.31
CA PHE A 1007 1.61 37.58 7.12
C PHE A 1007 0.75 36.75 6.15
N VAL A 1008 0.95 35.43 6.10
CA VAL A 1008 0.12 34.49 5.32
C VAL A 1008 -1.20 34.22 6.06
N ASN A 1009 -1.11 33.91 7.36
CA ASN A 1009 -2.25 33.60 8.23
C ASN A 1009 -3.26 34.77 8.28
N GLY A 1010 -2.78 36.02 8.36
CA GLY A 1010 -3.63 37.21 8.42
C GLY A 1010 -4.42 37.52 7.14
N VAL A 1011 -4.04 36.98 5.98
CA VAL A 1011 -4.73 37.21 4.70
C VAL A 1011 -5.83 36.17 4.46
N ALA A 1012 -5.58 34.90 4.80
CA ALA A 1012 -6.55 33.81 4.62
C ALA A 1012 -7.84 34.02 5.43
N GLY A 1013 -7.76 34.71 6.57
CA GLY A 1013 -8.92 35.05 7.42
C GLY A 1013 -9.91 36.07 6.84
N ARG A 1014 -9.69 36.59 5.62
CA ARG A 1014 -10.63 37.50 4.94
C ARG A 1014 -11.13 36.87 3.64
N SER A 1015 -12.36 36.37 3.67
CA SER A 1015 -13.07 35.81 2.50
C SER A 1015 -13.05 36.79 1.32
N CYS A 1016 -12.25 36.47 0.30
CA CYS A 1016 -12.05 37.31 -0.87
C CYS A 1016 -12.83 36.75 -2.07
N SER A 1017 -14.12 37.11 -2.16
CA SER A 1017 -15.08 36.61 -3.16
C SER A 1017 -14.86 37.17 -4.58
N GLY A 1018 -13.61 37.32 -5.02
CA GLY A 1018 -13.23 38.04 -6.25
C GLY A 1018 -12.28 37.31 -7.21
N CYS A 1019 -11.55 36.28 -6.77
CA CYS A 1019 -10.54 35.60 -7.59
C CYS A 1019 -11.12 34.35 -8.30
N ARG A 1020 -12.00 34.55 -9.28
CA ARG A 1020 -12.69 33.45 -9.99
C ARG A 1020 -12.19 33.13 -11.41
N ASN A 1021 -11.10 33.76 -11.86
CA ASN A 1021 -10.51 33.55 -13.20
C ASN A 1021 -8.99 33.76 -13.14
N LEU A 1022 -8.18 32.68 -13.03
CA LEU A 1022 -6.74 32.62 -13.40
C LEU A 1022 -6.14 31.22 -13.06
N TYR A 1023 -6.54 30.18 -13.81
CA TYR A 1023 -5.97 28.82 -13.69
C TYR A 1023 -5.69 28.19 -15.06
N THR A 1024 -4.62 28.63 -15.72
CA THR A 1024 -4.00 27.92 -16.86
C THR A 1024 -2.52 28.29 -16.98
N LEU A 1025 -1.61 27.34 -16.70
CA LEU A 1025 -0.32 27.07 -17.38
C LEU A 1025 0.65 26.32 -16.45
N ASN A 1026 0.77 25.01 -16.63
CA ASN A 1026 1.88 24.22 -16.10
C ASN A 1026 3.02 24.16 -17.13
N THR A 1027 4.07 24.95 -16.94
CA THR A 1027 5.37 24.78 -17.62
C THR A 1027 6.53 25.11 -16.68
N ILE A 1028 7.62 24.38 -16.83
CA ILE A 1028 8.79 24.39 -15.95
C ILE A 1028 9.50 25.76 -15.94
N THR A 1029 10.13 26.09 -14.80
CA THR A 1029 10.99 27.27 -14.55
C THR A 1029 10.36 28.65 -14.75
N SER A 1030 9.83 29.22 -13.66
CA SER A 1030 9.80 30.67 -13.44
C SER A 1030 9.75 30.98 -11.94
N VAL A 1031 10.60 31.89 -11.47
CA VAL A 1031 10.60 32.38 -10.08
C VAL A 1031 9.60 33.52 -9.97
N CYS A 1032 8.55 33.36 -9.17
CA CYS A 1032 7.59 34.44 -8.88
C CYS A 1032 8.21 35.53 -8.01
N VAL A 1033 8.83 36.53 -8.63
CA VAL A 1033 9.23 37.78 -7.97
C VAL A 1033 7.98 38.64 -7.77
N LEU A 1034 7.48 38.71 -6.54
CA LEU A 1034 6.42 39.64 -6.14
C LEU A 1034 6.94 41.08 -6.10
N ALA A 1035 6.98 41.71 -7.27
CA ALA A 1035 7.26 43.14 -7.41
C ALA A 1035 6.02 43.97 -6.99
N VAL A 1036 6.01 44.47 -5.76
CA VAL A 1036 5.03 45.46 -5.30
C VAL A 1036 5.31 46.81 -5.99
N PRO A 1037 4.36 47.40 -6.73
CA PRO A 1037 4.55 48.73 -7.30
C PRO A 1037 4.45 49.81 -6.22
N GLU A 1038 5.52 50.58 -5.98
CA GLU A 1038 5.46 51.78 -5.14
C GLU A 1038 4.65 52.89 -5.84
N HIS A 1039 3.35 52.96 -5.55
CA HIS A 1039 2.52 54.09 -5.97
C HIS A 1039 2.75 55.33 -5.09
N SER A 1040 3.92 55.96 -5.25
CA SER A 1040 4.16 57.29 -4.67
C SER A 1040 3.62 58.40 -5.57
N THR A 1041 2.52 59.06 -5.19
CA THR A 1041 2.26 60.47 -5.53
C THR A 1041 1.21 61.10 -4.61
N LYS A 1042 1.68 62.02 -3.77
CA LYS A 1042 1.08 63.33 -3.42
C LYS A 1042 -0.45 63.45 -3.46
N GLY A 1043 -1.05 63.60 -2.28
CA GLY A 1043 -2.45 63.98 -2.04
C GLY A 1043 -2.66 64.24 -0.57
#